data_AF-A0A9P3C841-F1
#
_entry.id   AF-A0A9P3C841-F1
#
_cell.length_a   1.000
_cell.length_b   1.000
_cell.length_c   1.000
_cell.angle_alpha   90.00
_cell.angle_beta   90.00
_cell.angle_gamma   90.00
#
_symmetry.space_group_name_H-M   'P 1'
#
loop_
_entity.id
_entity.type
_entity.pdbx_description
1 polymer ?
#
loop_
_entity_poly.entity_id
_entity_poly.type
_entity_poly.pdbx_seq_one_letter_code
_entity_poly.pdbx_strand_id
1 'polypeptide(L)'
;MTDRPAAETKPKCTPAELMLKVILTGTLSHYETRGMIDDKRLEHMLSAGKQILYKTHQESDVRHNLGLSPDIWQGFTDVLTKAIPVLESQSFAWKSPPSANYEHSSSNLIAYNYFSLVKDIERLNDLCTIARNLLATTKKAQNIAAEKGFDQRILALVDTCVRVTARGFDGETNARNEERWQKVVNLYKRLLITCLQFLHNFIMHNEQRKMVLWLDLFGYHSTGDSNIIQPREPLDQANAQAEGVAPIVKIGERIVNPPIRALYDQTAEDLLLETISNFPREPATIKEEAAMLLLANIKDHMEKLLGRDLTAIQEMGKDPEQVKEIRAALTAILGAKVDGWSDLQDRARDLPPALPEDEPPRKKAILTIDRSQTAGFPRICWADLPDLNEYGALAAGDAPITEEDTSMPRSAQSAAETLQEAKDELMARLQESSQIADHGDQDYDAGDAGTVGDDDSHSLEAVADGSMEEEEEEDDEDDEDYRGRPGDQQRGLLTDIPLVLGPAEIEALPMIIQAGIVDSFGLKGGERTGSRNMQALRCHILLTQETGRNLLRELLIFIAAWDLPDDELYFKMMVQIMDAVLKNGLMSHAYSDFGQPKDIISPAQAVVVKILTHIFRAKYSPASVTGATQQSATKNPAPLSRVDILTVRYIFTIFRGNIIPETCALIYLQGQIRAGRALPEDFPLNLWDMERVYEGVYQFLEFFAVLTENNDWKNLLVKWEIVYDLVTLIKELEASIPKGQLSSLSLGRNSPSKEAHEQDAAAGPVAVERPYDPGDPDPAENGADSTGSRAESPPITEDPSEFEWRNLKKLVVLVLSSLVWKCPEVQDQIRRYGGVETILSCTNFDAHNPYIKEHAVMCLKFLLEGNRENQKLVEALEAREVVRDENGLLERSGFEAVIDKTGKLAIRPKEGQPSEKR
;
A
#
# COMPACT_ATOMS: atom_id res chain seq x y z
N MET A 1 17.00 72.57 31.14
CA MET A 1 16.95 71.20 31.69
C MET A 1 15.52 70.71 31.56
N THR A 2 15.29 69.82 30.60
CA THR A 2 14.14 68.92 30.54
C THR A 2 14.58 67.74 29.69
N ASP A 3 14.63 66.58 30.33
CA ASP A 3 15.18 65.32 29.85
C ASP A 3 14.53 64.82 28.56
N ARG A 4 15.35 64.45 27.59
CA ARG A 4 14.98 63.48 26.55
C ARG A 4 15.21 62.08 27.12
N PRO A 5 14.25 61.14 27.05
CA PRO A 5 14.51 59.77 27.44
C PRO A 5 15.55 59.18 26.49
N ALA A 6 16.57 58.53 27.06
CA ALA A 6 17.58 57.80 26.32
C ALA A 6 16.90 56.72 25.47
N ALA A 7 17.21 56.70 24.17
CA ALA A 7 16.83 55.61 23.30
C ALA A 7 17.49 54.33 23.82
N GLU A 8 16.69 53.40 24.36
CA GLU A 8 17.15 52.06 24.71
C GLU A 8 17.78 51.42 23.48
N THR A 9 19.09 51.21 23.55
CA THR A 9 19.86 50.46 22.55
C THR A 9 19.47 48.99 22.69
N LYS A 10 18.42 48.57 21.96
CA LYS A 10 18.07 47.15 21.89
C LYS A 10 19.31 46.35 21.45
N PRO A 11 19.66 45.25 22.14
CA PRO A 11 20.82 44.44 21.79
C PRO A 11 20.70 43.91 20.36
N LYS A 12 21.80 43.89 19.60
CA LYS A 12 21.84 43.46 18.19
C LYS A 12 21.49 41.99 17.97
N CYS A 13 21.58 41.16 19.01
CA CYS A 13 21.38 39.71 18.98
C CYS A 13 20.96 39.26 20.38
N THR A 14 20.01 38.34 20.48
CA THR A 14 19.64 37.76 21.79
C THR A 14 20.71 36.77 22.27
N PRO A 15 20.86 36.52 23.58
CA PRO A 15 21.81 35.53 24.07
C PRO A 15 21.59 34.13 23.48
N ALA A 16 20.33 33.73 23.28
CA ALA A 16 19.98 32.46 22.65
C ALA A 16 20.38 32.40 21.17
N GLU A 17 20.18 33.49 20.44
CA GLU A 17 20.59 33.59 19.03
C GLU A 17 22.11 33.55 18.87
N LEU A 18 22.85 34.29 19.70
CA LEU A 18 24.31 34.27 19.66
C LEU A 18 24.86 32.87 19.97
N MET A 19 24.30 32.21 20.98
CA MET A 19 24.67 30.85 21.35
C MET A 19 24.39 29.86 20.23
N LEU A 20 23.22 29.92 19.58
CA LEU A 20 22.90 29.06 18.46
C LEU A 20 23.80 29.34 17.24
N LYS A 21 24.12 30.61 16.94
CA LYS A 21 25.08 30.95 15.88
C LYS A 21 26.45 30.30 16.12
N VAL A 22 26.98 30.37 17.34
CA VAL A 22 28.25 29.72 17.70
C VAL A 22 28.16 28.20 17.53
N ILE A 23 27.04 27.59 17.95
CA ILE A 23 26.82 26.14 17.80
C ILE A 23 26.82 25.75 16.31
N LEU A 24 26.11 26.50 15.47
CA LEU A 24 26.02 26.25 14.03
C LEU A 24 27.38 26.40 13.35
N THR A 25 28.12 27.48 13.62
CA THR A 25 29.45 27.70 13.02
C THR A 25 30.45 26.61 13.38
N GLY A 26 30.52 26.20 14.66
CA GLY A 26 31.44 25.13 15.03
C GLY A 26 30.99 23.76 14.50
N THR A 27 29.68 23.50 14.42
CA THR A 27 29.16 22.26 13.82
C THR A 27 29.46 22.21 12.33
N LEU A 28 29.32 23.32 11.62
CA LEU A 28 29.71 23.45 10.23
C LEU A 28 31.21 23.18 10.05
N SER A 29 32.05 23.81 10.86
CA SER A 29 33.51 23.63 10.81
C SER A 29 33.93 22.16 11.00
N HIS A 30 33.22 21.41 11.86
CA HIS A 30 33.44 19.96 12.04
C HIS A 30 33.21 19.16 10.77
N TYR A 31 32.13 19.46 10.04
CA TYR A 31 31.81 18.75 8.78
C TYR A 31 32.64 19.24 7.60
N GLU A 32 33.10 20.50 7.59
CA GLU A 32 34.01 21.02 6.56
C GLU A 32 35.44 20.52 6.73
N THR A 33 35.92 20.40 7.97
CA THR A 33 37.29 19.98 8.27
C THR A 33 37.29 19.10 9.52
N ARG A 34 37.11 17.80 9.30
CA ARG A 34 37.18 16.76 10.34
C ARG A 34 38.44 16.93 11.20
N GLY A 35 38.25 16.97 12.52
CA GLY A 35 39.35 17.09 13.49
C GLY A 35 39.83 18.51 13.77
N MET A 36 39.29 19.54 13.11
CA MET A 36 39.61 20.94 13.40
C MET A 36 39.16 21.37 14.81
N ILE A 37 38.03 20.83 15.28
CA ILE A 37 37.53 21.00 16.64
C ILE A 37 37.72 19.68 17.37
N ASP A 38 38.32 19.72 18.55
CA ASP A 38 38.49 18.54 19.39
C ASP A 38 37.14 17.98 19.90
N ASP A 39 37.10 16.67 20.16
CA ASP A 39 35.88 15.96 20.58
C ASP A 39 35.25 16.56 21.85
N LYS A 40 36.08 17.02 22.79
CA LYS A 40 35.61 17.60 24.05
C LYS A 40 34.84 18.90 23.82
N ARG A 41 35.32 19.76 22.93
CA ARG A 41 34.63 20.99 22.52
C ARG A 41 33.36 20.68 21.74
N LEU A 42 33.37 19.66 20.88
CA LEU A 42 32.16 19.21 20.19
C LEU A 42 31.10 18.68 21.16
N GLU A 43 31.49 17.98 22.22
CA GLU A 43 30.58 17.54 23.28
C GLU A 43 30.01 18.72 24.08
N HIS A 44 30.83 19.72 24.41
CA HIS A 44 30.33 20.95 25.04
C HIS A 44 29.33 21.69 24.13
N MET A 45 29.59 21.74 22.82
CA MET A 45 28.67 22.32 21.85
C MET A 45 27.36 21.55 21.72
N LEU A 46 27.41 20.21 21.76
CA LEU A 46 26.21 19.37 21.79
C LEU A 46 25.40 19.64 23.06
N SER A 47 26.05 19.69 24.23
CA SER A 47 25.40 20.06 25.49
C SER A 47 24.78 21.46 25.46
N ALA A 48 25.44 22.42 24.80
CA ALA A 48 24.91 23.76 24.56
C ALA A 48 23.68 23.73 23.63
N GLY A 49 23.71 22.89 22.58
CA GLY A 49 22.57 22.62 21.71
C GLY A 49 21.34 22.14 22.48
N LYS A 50 21.52 21.19 23.42
CA LYS A 50 20.45 20.69 24.29
C LYS A 50 19.82 21.79 25.16
N GLN A 51 20.60 22.77 25.59
CA GLN A 51 20.06 23.93 26.32
C GLN A 51 19.18 24.80 25.42
N ILE A 52 19.58 25.03 24.16
CA ILE A 52 18.75 25.76 23.17
C ILE A 52 17.49 24.95 22.84
N LEU A 53 17.60 23.63 22.68
CA LEU A 53 16.46 22.74 22.47
C LEU A 53 15.43 22.88 23.59
N TYR A 54 15.87 22.80 24.85
CA TYR A 54 15.00 23.01 26.02
C TYR A 54 14.31 24.38 26.01
N LYS A 55 15.07 25.45 25.73
CA LYS A 55 14.51 26.82 25.63
C LYS A 55 13.50 26.95 24.49
N THR A 56 13.80 26.40 23.31
CA THR A 56 12.88 26.45 22.16
C THR A 56 11.62 25.63 22.40
N HIS A 57 11.66 24.61 23.26
CA HIS A 57 10.48 23.86 23.66
C HIS A 57 9.57 24.69 24.59
N GLN A 58 10.13 25.38 25.58
CA GLN A 58 9.34 26.05 26.63
C GLN A 58 9.02 27.52 26.35
N GLU A 59 9.93 28.26 25.72
CA GLU A 59 9.87 29.73 25.63
C GLU A 59 9.42 30.18 24.22
N SER A 60 8.21 30.75 24.11
CA SER A 60 7.67 31.25 22.84
C SER A 60 8.52 32.38 22.25
N ASP A 61 9.05 33.27 23.08
CA ASP A 61 9.84 34.42 22.63
C ASP A 61 11.17 33.99 22.03
N VAL A 62 11.81 32.97 22.61
CA VAL A 62 13.03 32.37 22.05
C VAL A 62 12.74 31.76 20.69
N ARG A 63 11.66 30.96 20.56
CA ARG A 63 11.26 30.43 19.24
C ARG A 63 11.03 31.56 18.23
N HIS A 64 10.34 32.63 18.64
CA HIS A 64 9.96 33.70 17.73
C HIS A 64 11.19 34.47 17.23
N ASN A 65 12.10 34.82 18.13
CA ASN A 65 13.33 35.53 17.79
C ASN A 65 14.24 34.69 16.89
N LEU A 66 14.42 33.41 17.20
CA LEU A 66 15.25 32.51 16.40
C LEU A 66 14.61 32.18 15.04
N GLY A 67 13.31 31.91 15.01
CA GLY A 67 12.56 31.55 13.80
C GLY A 67 12.46 32.69 12.78
N LEU A 68 12.58 33.94 13.22
CA LEU A 68 12.62 35.11 12.35
C LEU A 68 14.03 35.54 11.93
N SER A 69 15.09 34.84 12.35
CA SER A 69 16.48 35.15 12.00
C SER A 69 16.91 34.41 10.73
N PRO A 70 17.15 35.10 9.59
CA PRO A 70 17.59 34.44 8.36
C PRO A 70 18.96 33.78 8.48
N ASP A 71 19.84 34.32 9.33
CA ASP A 71 21.18 33.78 9.59
C ASP A 71 21.11 32.40 10.25
N ILE A 72 20.13 32.19 11.13
CA ILE A 72 19.93 30.91 11.81
C ILE A 72 19.49 29.85 10.80
N TRP A 73 18.52 30.16 9.94
CA TRP A 73 18.07 29.26 8.88
C TRP A 73 19.18 28.97 7.85
N GLN A 74 19.97 29.98 7.48
CA GLN A 74 21.14 29.78 6.63
C GLN A 74 22.15 28.83 7.28
N GLY A 75 22.48 29.06 8.57
CA GLY A 75 23.41 28.19 9.30
C GLY A 75 22.91 26.74 9.42
N PHE A 76 21.60 26.52 9.59
CA PHE A 76 21.01 25.19 9.54
C PHE A 76 21.20 24.52 8.16
N THR A 77 20.90 25.25 7.08
CA THR A 77 21.11 24.77 5.71
C THR A 77 22.57 24.41 5.45
N ASP A 78 23.49 25.29 5.82
CA ASP A 78 24.93 25.10 5.58
C ASP A 78 25.44 23.84 6.29
N VAL A 79 25.04 23.65 7.55
CA VAL A 79 25.38 22.44 8.33
C VAL A 79 24.87 21.19 7.63
N LEU A 80 23.58 21.12 7.26
CA LEU A 80 23.05 19.92 6.59
C LEU A 80 23.68 19.68 5.21
N THR A 81 24.00 20.75 4.48
CA THR A 81 24.66 20.66 3.17
C THR A 81 26.00 19.95 3.25
N LYS A 82 26.75 20.14 4.33
CA LYS A 82 28.04 19.46 4.56
C LYS A 82 27.91 18.15 5.32
N ALA A 83 26.94 18.05 6.23
CA ALA A 83 26.77 16.87 7.08
C ALA A 83 26.20 15.67 6.33
N ILE A 84 25.23 15.86 5.42
CA ILE A 84 24.58 14.76 4.69
C ILE A 84 25.60 13.94 3.91
N PRO A 85 26.47 14.52 3.05
CA PRO A 85 27.48 13.74 2.34
C PRO A 85 28.44 12.98 3.26
N VAL A 86 28.75 13.53 4.45
CA VAL A 86 29.59 12.85 5.45
C VAL A 86 28.87 11.62 6.00
N LEU A 87 27.60 11.75 6.40
CA LEU A 87 26.79 10.62 6.85
C LEU A 87 26.67 9.54 5.77
N GLU A 88 26.42 9.94 4.53
CA GLU A 88 26.31 9.03 3.39
C GLU A 88 27.62 8.27 3.17
N SER A 89 28.77 8.96 3.16
CA SER A 89 30.08 8.32 2.99
C SER A 89 30.40 7.31 4.10
N GLN A 90 29.89 7.55 5.31
CA GLN A 90 30.08 6.67 6.47
C GLN A 90 29.07 5.53 6.55
N SER A 91 28.00 5.57 5.74
CA SER A 91 26.88 4.62 5.81
C SER A 91 26.68 3.81 4.53
N PHE A 92 27.25 4.25 3.40
CA PHE A 92 27.08 3.61 2.09
C PHE A 92 28.43 3.23 1.49
N ALA A 93 28.65 1.93 1.29
CA ALA A 93 29.92 1.41 0.76
C ALA A 93 30.26 1.98 -0.63
N TRP A 94 29.26 2.15 -1.50
CA TRP A 94 29.44 2.66 -2.87
C TRP A 94 29.82 4.16 -2.95
N LYS A 95 29.62 4.94 -1.89
CA LYS A 95 30.06 6.34 -1.79
C LYS A 95 31.45 6.49 -1.15
N SER A 96 32.00 5.42 -0.58
CA SER A 96 33.35 5.40 -0.03
C SER A 96 34.36 4.95 -1.09
N PRO A 97 35.56 5.56 -1.16
CA PRO A 97 36.62 5.04 -2.02
C PRO A 97 36.94 3.60 -1.63
N PRO A 98 37.22 2.68 -2.57
CA PRO A 98 37.60 1.31 -2.25
C PRO A 98 38.90 1.32 -1.45
N SER A 99 38.76 1.27 -0.12
CA SER A 99 39.84 0.97 0.79
C SER A 99 39.78 -0.53 1.07
N ALA A 100 40.93 -1.19 0.99
CA ALA A 100 41.09 -2.64 0.81
C ALA A 100 40.55 -3.56 1.94
N ASN A 101 39.77 -3.05 2.89
CA ASN A 101 39.40 -3.77 4.11
C ASN A 101 37.88 -3.92 4.34
N TYR A 102 37.02 -3.42 3.45
CA TYR A 102 35.56 -3.55 3.61
C TYR A 102 34.97 -4.16 2.34
N GLU A 103 34.49 -5.39 2.47
CA GLU A 103 33.87 -6.25 1.46
C GLU A 103 32.54 -5.69 0.91
N HIS A 104 32.53 -4.46 0.40
CA HIS A 104 31.34 -3.80 -0.18
C HIS A 104 30.08 -3.72 0.73
N SER A 105 30.13 -4.19 1.97
CA SER A 105 29.04 -4.22 2.95
C SER A 105 28.83 -2.85 3.60
N SER A 106 27.60 -2.33 3.50
CA SER A 106 27.24 -1.05 4.12
C SER A 106 27.06 -1.19 5.64
N SER A 107 26.62 -2.36 6.12
CA SER A 107 26.41 -2.61 7.55
C SER A 107 27.71 -2.70 8.32
N ASN A 108 28.73 -3.34 7.74
CA ASN A 108 30.07 -3.36 8.32
C ASN A 108 30.71 -1.96 8.36
N LEU A 109 30.48 -1.13 7.33
CA LEU A 109 30.95 0.25 7.30
C LEU A 109 30.30 1.11 8.41
N ILE A 110 28.98 0.96 8.61
CA ILE A 110 28.24 1.62 9.70
C ILE A 110 28.80 1.18 11.06
N ALA A 111 29.00 -0.12 11.27
CA ALA A 111 29.53 -0.67 12.51
C ALA A 111 30.96 -0.18 12.81
N TYR A 112 31.78 -0.02 11.77
CA TYR A 112 33.13 0.56 11.89
C TYR A 112 33.09 2.03 12.32
N ASN A 113 32.20 2.83 11.69
CA ASN A 113 32.05 4.26 11.98
C ASN A 113 31.16 4.57 13.19
N TYR A 114 30.74 3.56 13.94
CA TYR A 114 29.78 3.62 15.06
C TYR A 114 29.95 4.85 15.98
N PHE A 115 31.15 5.06 16.53
CA PHE A 115 31.37 6.13 17.53
C PHE A 115 31.19 7.53 16.94
N SER A 116 31.52 7.71 15.65
CA SER A 116 31.32 8.99 14.97
C SER A 116 29.84 9.19 14.64
N LEU A 117 29.22 8.18 14.03
CA LEU A 117 27.82 8.23 13.58
C LEU A 117 26.87 8.52 14.73
N VAL A 118 27.06 7.88 15.89
CA VAL A 118 26.21 8.13 17.08
C VAL A 118 26.20 9.61 17.46
N LYS A 119 27.38 10.25 17.57
CA LYS A 119 27.48 11.65 17.98
C LYS A 119 27.00 12.61 16.90
N ASP A 120 27.29 12.31 15.64
CA ASP A 120 26.92 13.17 14.51
C ASP A 120 25.41 13.13 14.27
N ILE A 121 24.78 11.96 14.29
CA ILE A 121 23.31 11.81 14.16
C ILE A 121 22.60 12.47 15.33
N GLU A 122 23.07 12.30 16.57
CA GLU A 122 22.49 12.97 17.75
C GLU A 122 22.54 14.51 17.60
N ARG A 123 23.69 15.04 17.15
CA ARG A 123 23.86 16.49 16.92
C ARG A 123 22.90 17.00 15.85
N LEU A 124 22.74 16.29 14.74
CA LEU A 124 21.82 16.68 13.68
C LEU A 124 20.36 16.55 14.11
N ASN A 125 20.03 15.54 14.90
CA ASN A 125 18.70 15.37 15.46
C ASN A 125 18.32 16.53 16.40
N ASP A 126 19.24 16.97 17.25
CA ASP A 126 19.02 18.15 18.11
C ASP A 126 18.80 19.42 17.27
N LEU A 127 19.60 19.64 16.22
CA LEU A 127 19.44 20.79 15.32
C LEU A 127 18.11 20.74 14.55
N CYS A 128 17.72 19.58 14.01
CA CYS A 128 16.44 19.40 13.32
C CYS A 128 15.26 19.59 14.28
N THR A 129 15.39 19.15 15.54
CA THR A 129 14.37 19.35 16.58
C THR A 129 14.21 20.83 16.91
N ILE A 130 15.32 21.58 17.05
CA ILE A 130 15.29 23.03 17.23
C ILE A 130 14.59 23.68 16.03
N ALA A 131 15.01 23.38 14.80
CA ALA A 131 14.41 23.93 13.59
C ALA A 131 12.90 23.65 13.50
N ARG A 132 12.45 22.42 13.82
CA ARG A 132 11.04 22.04 13.92
C ARG A 132 10.29 22.90 14.95
N ASN A 133 10.89 23.13 16.12
CA ASN A 133 10.29 23.98 17.15
C ASN A 133 10.15 25.44 16.68
N LEU A 134 11.10 25.95 15.87
CA LEU A 134 11.02 27.31 15.33
C LEU A 134 9.83 27.50 14.38
N LEU A 135 9.37 26.45 13.71
CA LEU A 135 8.20 26.51 12.83
C LEU A 135 6.86 26.69 13.57
N ALA A 136 6.84 26.51 14.89
CA ALA A 136 5.69 26.92 15.70
C ALA A 136 5.45 28.45 15.65
N THR A 137 6.38 29.22 15.06
CA THR A 137 6.36 30.67 14.99
C THR A 137 5.96 31.19 13.61
N THR A 138 4.68 31.03 13.27
CA THR A 138 4.01 31.67 12.10
C THR A 138 4.48 31.22 10.71
N LYS A 139 3.71 31.60 9.69
CA LYS A 139 4.03 31.40 8.26
C LYS A 139 5.35 32.03 7.84
N LYS A 140 5.79 33.09 8.53
CA LYS A 140 7.02 33.80 8.20
C LYS A 140 8.26 32.95 8.43
N ALA A 141 8.32 32.18 9.52
CA ALA A 141 9.44 31.26 9.74
C ALA A 141 9.47 30.13 8.70
N GLN A 142 8.31 29.61 8.29
CA GLN A 142 8.19 28.62 7.21
C GLN A 142 8.73 29.18 5.87
N ASN A 143 8.36 30.42 5.52
CA ASN A 143 8.86 31.06 4.30
C ASN A 143 10.37 31.30 4.36
N ILE A 144 10.91 31.83 5.48
CA ILE A 144 12.35 32.04 5.63
C ILE A 144 13.11 30.71 5.55
N ALA A 145 12.60 29.62 6.15
CA ALA A 145 13.21 28.30 6.03
C ALA A 145 13.27 27.83 4.56
N ALA A 146 12.20 28.06 3.79
CA ALA A 146 12.14 27.76 2.36
C ALA A 146 13.09 28.66 1.54
N GLU A 147 13.17 29.95 1.86
CA GLU A 147 14.11 30.91 1.27
C GLU A 147 15.56 30.53 1.48
N LYS A 148 15.87 29.79 2.55
CA LYS A 148 17.21 29.29 2.82
C LYS A 148 17.42 27.87 2.30
N GLY A 149 16.44 27.28 1.61
CA GLY A 149 16.51 25.92 1.06
C GLY A 149 16.63 24.82 2.13
N PHE A 150 16.24 25.10 3.37
CA PHE A 150 16.37 24.13 4.46
C PHE A 150 15.44 22.93 4.26
N ASP A 151 14.25 23.14 3.70
CA ASP A 151 13.30 22.09 3.31
C ASP A 151 13.92 21.06 2.35
N GLN A 152 14.71 21.52 1.37
CA GLN A 152 15.39 20.62 0.44
C GLN A 152 16.47 19.79 1.12
N ARG A 153 17.17 20.36 2.10
CA ARG A 153 18.14 19.60 2.90
C ARG A 153 17.45 18.58 3.81
N ILE A 154 16.28 18.90 4.34
CA ILE A 154 15.47 17.93 5.09
C ILE A 154 15.00 16.79 4.20
N LEU A 155 14.52 17.05 2.98
CA LEU A 155 14.13 15.99 2.04
C LEU A 155 15.32 15.07 1.67
N ALA A 156 16.51 15.63 1.44
CA ALA A 156 17.73 14.84 1.22
C ALA A 156 18.12 14.00 2.45
N LEU A 157 17.94 14.56 3.65
CA LEU A 157 18.21 13.83 4.89
C LEU A 157 17.19 12.70 5.12
N VAL A 158 15.91 12.90 4.77
CA VAL A 158 14.89 11.84 4.76
C VAL A 158 15.32 10.70 3.84
N ASP A 159 15.77 11.00 2.62
CA ASP A 159 16.27 9.99 1.67
C ASP A 159 17.42 9.17 2.26
N THR A 160 18.40 9.86 2.85
CA THR A 160 19.53 9.19 3.53
C THR A 160 19.04 8.29 4.66
N CYS A 161 18.13 8.76 5.51
CA CYS A 161 17.62 7.98 6.64
C CYS A 161 16.86 6.75 6.17
N VAL A 162 15.93 6.90 5.22
CA VAL A 162 15.12 5.79 4.68
C VAL A 162 16.03 4.73 4.06
N ARG A 163 17.01 5.14 3.24
CA ARG A 163 17.97 4.22 2.61
C ARG A 163 18.83 3.45 3.60
N VAL A 164 19.16 4.04 4.76
CA VAL A 164 19.89 3.32 5.83
C VAL A 164 18.95 2.38 6.57
N THR A 165 17.73 2.81 6.89
CA THR A 165 16.80 2.05 7.74
C THR A 165 16.06 0.93 7.01
N ALA A 166 15.93 1.02 5.68
CA ALA A 166 15.25 0.02 4.85
C ALA A 166 16.14 -1.16 4.45
N ARG A 167 17.46 -1.06 4.68
CA ARG A 167 18.40 -2.16 4.42
C ARG A 167 18.49 -3.07 5.63
N GLY A 168 18.49 -4.38 5.39
CA GLY A 168 18.86 -5.40 6.37
C GLY A 168 20.36 -5.38 6.67
N PHE A 169 20.79 -6.19 7.64
CA PHE A 169 22.21 -6.36 7.95
C PHE A 169 22.87 -7.20 6.85
N ASP A 170 23.75 -6.58 6.06
CA ASP A 170 24.45 -7.17 4.90
C ASP A 170 25.94 -7.45 5.20
N GLY A 171 26.30 -7.65 6.48
CA GLY A 171 27.67 -7.90 6.90
C GLY A 171 27.89 -9.35 7.32
N GLU A 172 29.14 -9.83 7.26
CA GLU A 172 29.51 -11.11 7.88
C GLU A 172 29.00 -11.19 9.32
N THR A 173 28.51 -12.37 9.72
CA THR A 173 27.89 -12.62 11.03
C THR A 173 28.87 -12.36 12.19
N ASN A 174 28.90 -11.12 12.66
CA ASN A 174 29.62 -10.68 13.85
C ASN A 174 28.66 -9.93 14.77
N ALA A 175 28.26 -10.59 15.85
CA ALA A 175 27.26 -10.08 16.81
C ALA A 175 27.58 -8.67 17.34
N ARG A 176 28.86 -8.29 17.46
CA ARG A 176 29.25 -6.94 17.90
C ARG A 176 29.02 -5.89 16.82
N ASN A 177 29.26 -6.22 15.56
CA ASN A 177 29.03 -5.31 14.44
C ASN A 177 27.53 -5.12 14.22
N GLU A 178 26.76 -6.21 14.31
CA GLU A 178 25.31 -6.20 14.23
C GLU A 178 24.69 -5.33 15.34
N GLU A 179 25.11 -5.50 16.61
CA GLU A 179 24.61 -4.66 17.72
C GLU A 179 24.91 -3.17 17.49
N ARG A 180 26.11 -2.85 16.98
CA ARG A 180 26.51 -1.47 16.68
C ARG A 180 25.72 -0.88 15.52
N TRP A 181 25.54 -1.67 14.47
CA TRP A 181 24.74 -1.31 13.30
C TRP A 181 23.29 -1.02 13.73
N GLN A 182 22.67 -1.94 14.48
CA GLN A 182 21.29 -1.79 14.96
C GLN A 182 21.10 -0.51 15.78
N LYS A 183 22.06 -0.17 16.66
CA LYS A 183 22.04 1.08 17.43
C LYS A 183 22.08 2.31 16.54
N VAL A 184 22.92 2.31 15.49
CA VAL A 184 23.00 3.43 14.54
C VAL A 184 21.75 3.53 13.68
N VAL A 185 21.22 2.41 13.19
CA VAL A 185 19.94 2.35 12.46
C VAL A 185 18.80 2.94 13.29
N ASN A 186 18.72 2.61 14.58
CA ASN A 186 17.72 3.18 15.50
C ASN A 186 17.88 4.71 15.66
N LEU A 187 19.10 5.24 15.63
CA LEU A 187 19.33 6.69 15.63
C LEU A 187 18.88 7.34 14.32
N TYR A 188 19.09 6.69 13.17
CA TYR A 188 18.54 7.13 11.89
C TYR A 188 17.01 7.11 11.87
N LYS A 189 16.36 6.08 12.44
CA LYS A 189 14.89 6.05 12.61
C LYS A 189 14.41 7.25 13.43
N ARG A 190 15.08 7.57 14.55
CA ARG A 190 14.75 8.74 15.37
C ARG A 190 14.94 10.06 14.61
N LEU A 191 16.00 10.18 13.82
CA LEU A 191 16.24 11.35 12.98
C LEU A 191 15.17 11.49 11.88
N LEU A 192 14.80 10.38 11.23
CA LEU A 192 13.72 10.33 10.24
C LEU A 192 12.40 10.83 10.81
N ILE A 193 12.01 10.36 12.00
CA ILE A 193 10.79 10.82 12.69
C ILE A 193 10.84 12.34 12.90
N THR A 194 11.98 12.88 13.36
CA THR A 194 12.16 14.33 13.56
C THR A 194 12.04 15.11 12.24
N CYS A 195 12.59 14.59 11.14
CA CYS A 195 12.48 15.18 9.81
C CYS A 195 11.03 15.18 9.29
N LEU A 196 10.28 14.08 9.49
CA LEU A 196 8.85 14.02 9.12
C LEU A 196 8.02 15.02 9.95
N GLN A 197 8.26 15.09 11.25
CA GLN A 197 7.61 16.07 12.12
C GLN A 197 7.95 17.51 11.73
N PHE A 198 9.17 17.77 11.25
CA PHE A 198 9.54 19.05 10.64
C PHE A 198 8.70 19.34 9.39
N LEU A 199 8.64 18.41 8.43
CA LEU A 199 7.88 18.58 7.18
C LEU A 199 6.39 18.84 7.44
N HIS A 200 5.81 18.13 8.40
CA HIS A 200 4.45 18.38 8.87
C HIS A 200 4.26 19.82 9.35
N ASN A 201 5.10 20.30 10.29
CA ASN A 201 5.03 21.67 10.80
C ASN A 201 5.34 22.73 9.73
N PHE A 202 6.14 22.38 8.72
CA PHE A 202 6.56 23.28 7.64
C PHE A 202 5.40 23.65 6.72
N ILE A 203 4.51 22.70 6.44
CA ILE A 203 3.35 22.91 5.57
C ILE A 203 2.08 23.32 6.33
N MET A 204 2.09 23.22 7.66
CA MET A 204 0.92 23.47 8.48
C MET A 204 0.35 24.88 8.27
N HIS A 205 -0.95 24.92 7.93
CA HIS A 205 -1.72 26.13 7.60
C HIS A 205 -1.12 27.02 6.49
N ASN A 206 -0.22 26.51 5.65
CA ASN A 206 0.45 27.26 4.59
C ASN A 206 0.28 26.61 3.22
N GLU A 207 -0.79 27.00 2.50
CA GLU A 207 -1.18 26.42 1.21
C GLU A 207 -0.10 26.50 0.13
N GLN A 208 0.69 27.59 0.10
CA GLN A 208 1.79 27.71 -0.85
C GLN A 208 2.86 26.65 -0.59
N ARG A 209 3.25 26.45 0.68
CA ARG A 209 4.25 25.44 1.05
C ARG A 209 3.73 24.02 0.88
N LYS A 210 2.44 23.77 1.14
CA LYS A 210 1.78 22.48 0.82
C LYS A 210 1.92 22.13 -0.65
N MET A 211 1.58 23.05 -1.56
CA MET A 211 1.68 22.79 -2.99
C MET A 211 3.12 22.55 -3.46
N VAL A 212 4.06 23.35 -2.96
CA VAL A 212 5.48 23.20 -3.30
C VAL A 212 5.98 21.83 -2.84
N LEU A 213 5.68 21.42 -1.61
CA LEU A 213 6.04 20.09 -1.11
C LEU A 213 5.37 18.97 -1.94
N TRP A 214 4.10 19.14 -2.31
CA TRP A 214 3.38 18.18 -3.16
C TRP A 214 4.07 17.95 -4.50
N LEU A 215 4.57 19.02 -5.14
CA LEU A 215 5.31 18.92 -6.40
C LEU A 215 6.71 18.35 -6.21
N ASP A 216 7.37 18.60 -5.07
CA ASP A 216 8.66 17.96 -4.79
C ASP A 216 8.54 16.46 -4.58
N LEU A 217 7.47 16.02 -3.88
CA LEU A 217 7.23 14.61 -3.54
C LEU A 217 6.60 13.79 -4.67
N PHE A 218 5.64 14.39 -5.38
CA PHE A 218 4.79 13.69 -6.35
C PHE A 218 4.80 14.35 -7.73
N GLY A 219 5.59 15.40 -7.96
CA GLY A 219 5.78 15.94 -9.31
C GLY A 219 6.76 15.11 -10.14
N TYR A 220 6.69 15.27 -11.46
CA TYR A 220 7.74 14.84 -12.38
C TYR A 220 8.94 15.77 -12.27
N HIS A 221 10.15 15.22 -12.27
CA HIS A 221 11.40 15.98 -12.25
C HIS A 221 11.98 16.08 -13.66
N SER A 222 12.40 17.29 -14.04
CA SER A 222 13.14 17.54 -15.28
C SER A 222 14.46 18.23 -14.93
N THR A 223 15.56 17.68 -15.43
CA THR A 223 16.91 18.25 -15.27
C THR A 223 17.41 18.76 -16.61
N GLY A 224 16.94 19.94 -17.01
CA GLY A 224 17.35 20.60 -18.25
C GLY A 224 16.41 21.73 -18.68
N ASP A 225 16.87 22.59 -19.58
CA ASP A 225 16.07 23.60 -20.28
C ASP A 225 15.16 22.92 -21.31
N SER A 226 14.14 22.20 -20.82
CA SER A 226 13.15 21.62 -21.73
C SER A 226 12.34 22.76 -22.34
N ASN A 227 12.64 23.16 -23.58
CA ASN A 227 11.81 24.06 -24.41
C ASN A 227 10.33 23.58 -24.52
N ILE A 228 10.07 22.35 -24.08
CA ILE A 228 8.80 21.65 -23.96
C ILE A 228 7.92 22.24 -22.83
N ILE A 229 8.52 22.77 -21.76
CA ILE A 229 7.82 23.32 -20.58
C ILE A 229 7.92 24.85 -20.62
N GLN A 230 6.77 25.52 -20.71
CA GLN A 230 6.70 26.98 -20.71
C GLN A 230 5.93 27.47 -19.48
N PRO A 231 6.61 27.86 -18.40
CA PRO A 231 5.96 28.49 -17.25
C PRO A 231 5.36 29.84 -17.64
N ARG A 232 4.15 30.14 -17.14
CA ARG A 232 3.46 31.41 -17.34
C ARG A 232 3.31 32.14 -16.01
N GLU A 233 2.08 32.23 -15.50
CA GLU A 233 1.70 33.05 -14.36
C GLU A 233 1.78 32.27 -13.04
N PRO A 234 2.03 32.95 -11.91
CA PRO A 234 1.86 32.36 -10.58
C PRO A 234 0.46 31.77 -10.39
N LEU A 235 0.37 30.57 -9.81
CA LEU A 235 -0.90 29.91 -9.50
C LEU A 235 -1.76 30.75 -8.53
N ASP A 236 -1.12 31.40 -7.56
CA ASP A 236 -1.76 32.34 -6.64
C ASP A 236 -1.22 33.76 -6.87
N GLN A 237 -2.03 34.60 -7.51
CA GLN A 237 -1.67 35.99 -7.80
C GLN A 237 -1.52 36.86 -6.53
N ALA A 238 -2.11 36.45 -5.40
CA ALA A 238 -1.94 37.18 -4.13
C ALA A 238 -0.51 37.03 -3.56
N ASN A 239 0.20 35.96 -3.94
CA ASN A 239 1.59 35.67 -3.54
C ASN A 239 2.53 35.62 -4.76
N ALA A 240 2.33 36.54 -5.72
CA ALA A 240 3.02 36.55 -7.00
C ALA A 240 4.53 36.91 -6.93
N GLN A 241 5.03 37.41 -5.79
CA GLN A 241 6.44 37.79 -5.62
C GLN A 241 7.19 36.74 -4.80
N ALA A 242 8.33 36.28 -5.34
CA ALA A 242 9.21 35.36 -4.62
C ALA A 242 9.88 36.13 -3.48
N GLU A 243 9.65 35.70 -2.25
CA GLU A 243 10.50 36.09 -1.13
C GLU A 243 11.77 35.23 -1.22
N GLY A 244 12.95 35.86 -1.29
CA GLY A 244 14.25 35.18 -1.41
C GLY A 244 14.36 34.22 -2.60
N VAL A 245 14.90 33.01 -2.36
CA VAL A 245 14.98 31.93 -3.37
C VAL A 245 13.86 30.89 -3.23
N ALA A 246 12.81 31.19 -2.44
CA ALA A 246 11.71 30.26 -2.25
C ALA A 246 10.93 30.10 -3.57
N PRO A 247 10.65 28.86 -4.01
CA PRO A 247 9.93 28.64 -5.24
C PRO A 247 8.46 29.08 -5.11
N ILE A 248 7.93 29.53 -6.24
CA ILE A 248 6.51 29.83 -6.45
C ILE A 248 5.96 28.83 -7.46
N VAL A 249 4.79 28.28 -7.15
CA VAL A 249 4.05 27.43 -8.08
C VAL A 249 3.51 28.28 -9.22
N LYS A 250 3.88 27.94 -10.45
CA LYS A 250 3.43 28.62 -11.67
C LYS A 250 2.60 27.67 -12.52
N ILE A 251 1.57 28.20 -13.16
CA ILE A 251 0.84 27.51 -14.23
C ILE A 251 1.69 27.65 -15.50
N GLY A 252 1.84 26.56 -16.25
CA GLY A 252 2.55 26.54 -17.52
C GLY A 252 1.84 25.70 -18.57
N GLU A 253 2.46 25.60 -19.74
CA GLU A 253 2.05 24.69 -20.81
C GLU A 253 3.17 23.69 -21.11
N ARG A 254 2.81 22.41 -21.28
CA ARG A 254 3.68 21.36 -21.81
C ARG A 254 3.28 21.07 -23.25
N ILE A 255 4.26 20.98 -24.15
CA ILE A 255 4.04 20.47 -25.50
C ILE A 255 3.91 18.93 -25.46
N VAL A 256 2.76 18.41 -25.87
CA VAL A 256 2.45 16.97 -25.99
C VAL A 256 2.70 16.56 -27.45
N ASN A 257 3.52 15.52 -27.64
CA ASN A 257 4.02 15.09 -28.95
C ASN A 257 4.78 16.22 -29.66
N PRO A 258 5.95 16.63 -29.15
CA PRO A 258 6.76 17.62 -29.86
C PRO A 258 7.07 17.10 -31.28
N PRO A 259 7.03 17.96 -32.31
CA PRO A 259 7.40 17.56 -33.67
C PRO A 259 8.77 16.89 -33.61
N ILE A 260 8.95 15.75 -34.31
CA ILE A 260 10.12 14.87 -34.23
C ILE A 260 11.44 15.68 -34.30
N ARG A 261 11.47 16.80 -35.04
CA ARG A 261 12.61 17.76 -35.05
C ARG A 261 13.07 18.27 -33.68
N ALA A 262 12.17 18.48 -32.72
CA ALA A 262 12.52 18.93 -31.37
C ALA A 262 13.06 17.81 -30.45
N LEU A 263 12.91 16.54 -30.84
CA LEU A 263 13.53 15.38 -30.18
C LEU A 263 14.79 14.88 -30.91
N TYR A 264 14.94 15.19 -32.21
CA TYR A 264 15.96 14.63 -33.10
C TYR A 264 17.00 15.65 -33.65
N ASP A 265 16.99 16.91 -33.22
CA ASP A 265 18.12 17.82 -33.52
C ASP A 265 19.35 17.57 -32.64
N GLN A 266 19.29 16.61 -31.69
CA GLN A 266 20.49 16.06 -31.05
C GLN A 266 20.93 14.81 -31.81
N THR A 267 22.03 14.92 -32.55
CA THR A 267 22.72 13.75 -33.10
C THR A 267 23.22 12.86 -31.95
N ALA A 268 23.49 11.57 -32.19
CA ALA A 268 24.08 10.70 -31.16
C ALA A 268 25.38 11.32 -30.58
N GLU A 269 26.10 12.08 -31.41
CA GLU A 269 27.24 12.90 -31.00
C GLU A 269 26.86 14.04 -30.05
N ASP A 270 25.69 14.69 -30.20
CA ASP A 270 25.23 15.78 -29.33
C ASP A 270 24.82 15.30 -27.94
N LEU A 271 24.12 14.16 -27.85
CA LEU A 271 23.76 13.53 -26.58
C LEU A 271 25.02 13.09 -25.81
N LEU A 272 26.01 12.54 -26.53
CA LEU A 272 27.30 12.17 -25.96
C LEU A 272 28.12 13.40 -25.55
N LEU A 273 28.13 14.47 -26.35
CA LEU A 273 28.78 15.76 -26.02
C LEU A 273 28.18 16.39 -24.75
N GLU A 274 26.85 16.39 -24.62
CA GLU A 274 26.15 16.87 -23.43
C GLU A 274 26.50 16.01 -22.20
N THR A 275 26.52 14.69 -22.36
CA THR A 275 26.85 13.78 -21.27
C THR A 275 28.33 13.84 -20.86
N ILE A 276 29.25 14.01 -21.82
CA ILE A 276 30.69 14.24 -21.58
C ILE A 276 30.90 15.56 -20.82
N SER A 277 30.18 16.61 -21.20
CA SER A 277 30.27 17.93 -20.56
C SER A 277 29.76 17.93 -19.11
N ASN A 278 28.86 17.00 -18.78
CA ASN A 278 28.21 16.89 -17.47
C ASN A 278 28.78 15.75 -16.59
N PHE A 279 29.85 15.09 -17.02
CA PHE A 279 30.50 13.99 -16.29
C PHE A 279 31.51 14.53 -15.25
N PRO A 280 31.61 13.97 -14.02
CA PRO A 280 30.83 12.87 -13.46
C PRO A 280 29.52 13.34 -12.81
N ARG A 281 28.40 12.62 -13.07
CA ARG A 281 27.10 12.80 -12.40
C ARG A 281 26.53 11.42 -12.02
N GLU A 282 25.81 11.33 -10.91
CA GLU A 282 25.12 10.09 -10.49
C GLU A 282 23.95 9.78 -11.45
N PRO A 283 23.81 8.53 -11.95
CA PRO A 283 22.70 8.13 -12.79
C PRO A 283 21.40 8.13 -11.98
N ALA A 284 20.34 8.74 -12.52
CA ALA A 284 19.04 8.79 -11.85
C ALA A 284 18.14 7.60 -12.24
N THR A 285 18.51 6.84 -13.27
CA THR A 285 17.75 5.67 -13.75
C THR A 285 18.68 4.54 -14.22
N ILE A 286 18.18 3.30 -14.21
CA ILE A 286 18.89 2.11 -14.71
C ILE A 286 19.24 2.24 -16.22
N LYS A 287 18.41 2.96 -16.98
CA LYS A 287 18.69 3.28 -18.39
C LYS A 287 19.83 4.29 -18.56
N GLU A 288 19.92 5.28 -17.67
CA GLU A 288 21.07 6.20 -17.62
C GLU A 288 22.35 5.50 -17.14
N GLU A 289 22.24 4.52 -16.24
CA GLU A 289 23.36 3.69 -15.81
C GLU A 289 23.92 2.87 -16.98
N ALA A 290 23.05 2.24 -17.78
CA ALA A 290 23.45 1.55 -19.01
C ALA A 290 24.07 2.50 -20.05
N ALA A 291 23.52 3.72 -20.19
CA ALA A 291 24.10 4.76 -21.06
C ALA A 291 25.45 5.26 -20.54
N MET A 292 25.63 5.39 -19.22
CA MET A 292 26.90 5.77 -18.58
C MET A 292 27.97 4.68 -18.72
N LEU A 293 27.59 3.40 -18.64
CA LEU A 293 28.48 2.27 -18.93
C LEU A 293 28.91 2.27 -20.41
N LEU A 294 27.99 2.62 -21.32
CA LEU A 294 28.29 2.81 -22.74
C LEU A 294 29.27 3.99 -22.94
N LEU A 295 29.07 5.09 -22.22
CA LEU A 295 29.94 6.27 -22.21
C LEU A 295 31.32 5.98 -21.61
N ALA A 296 31.42 5.14 -20.58
CA ALA A 296 32.71 4.70 -20.04
C ALA A 296 33.52 3.93 -21.09
N ASN A 297 32.85 3.09 -21.91
CA ASN A 297 33.48 2.42 -23.05
C ASN A 297 33.88 3.40 -24.19
N ILE A 298 33.08 4.44 -24.43
CA ILE A 298 33.38 5.47 -25.45
C ILE A 298 34.53 6.39 -24.99
N LYS A 299 34.62 6.69 -23.69
CA LYS A 299 35.65 7.52 -23.06
C LYS A 299 37.06 7.02 -23.38
N ASP A 300 37.35 5.75 -23.14
CA ASP A 300 38.68 5.16 -23.37
C ASP A 300 39.11 5.22 -24.85
N HIS A 301 38.13 5.17 -25.77
CA HIS A 301 38.39 5.30 -27.20
C HIS A 301 38.61 6.76 -27.60
N MET A 302 37.87 7.70 -27.01
CA MET A 302 38.05 9.13 -27.24
C MET A 302 39.39 9.64 -26.73
N GLU A 303 39.82 9.22 -25.54
CA GLU A 303 41.11 9.62 -24.97
C GLU A 303 42.28 9.12 -25.84
N LYS A 304 42.16 7.92 -26.43
CA LYS A 304 43.14 7.37 -27.38
C LYS A 304 43.14 8.07 -28.74
N LEU A 305 41.97 8.41 -29.29
CA LEU A 305 41.83 9.06 -30.61
C LEU A 305 42.25 10.54 -30.57
N LEU A 306 41.90 11.25 -29.51
CA LEU A 306 42.22 12.67 -29.34
C LEU A 306 43.57 12.89 -28.64
N GLY A 307 44.16 11.84 -28.04
CA GLY A 307 45.45 11.90 -27.35
C GLY A 307 45.43 12.81 -26.11
N ARG A 308 44.26 12.96 -25.48
CA ARG A 308 43.98 13.88 -24.37
C ARG A 308 43.14 13.17 -23.31
N ASP A 309 43.30 13.57 -22.05
CA ASP A 309 42.45 13.06 -20.96
C ASP A 309 41.03 13.64 -21.01
N LEU A 310 40.08 12.99 -20.35
CA LEU A 310 38.68 13.42 -20.30
C LEU A 310 38.51 14.88 -19.83
N THR A 311 39.33 15.34 -18.90
CA THR A 311 39.28 16.71 -18.39
C THR A 311 39.64 17.74 -19.47
N ALA A 312 40.67 17.47 -20.28
CA ALA A 312 41.03 18.31 -21.41
C ALA A 312 39.98 18.26 -22.53
N ILE A 313 39.35 17.11 -22.76
CA ILE A 313 38.25 16.95 -23.72
C ILE A 313 37.00 17.76 -23.27
N GLN A 314 36.71 17.79 -21.97
CA GLN A 314 35.64 18.61 -21.41
C GLN A 314 35.89 20.12 -21.55
N GLU A 315 37.15 20.56 -21.43
CA GLU A 315 37.51 21.96 -21.68
C GLU A 315 37.40 22.33 -23.16
N MET A 316 37.75 21.42 -24.08
CA MET A 316 37.52 21.60 -25.51
C MET A 316 36.03 21.75 -25.86
N GLY A 317 35.13 21.12 -25.08
CA GLY A 317 33.69 21.25 -25.22
C GLY A 317 33.14 22.68 -25.02
N LYS A 318 33.95 23.60 -24.46
CA LYS A 318 33.58 25.01 -24.24
C LYS A 318 33.93 25.92 -25.41
N ASP A 319 34.76 25.48 -26.36
CA ASP A 319 35.17 26.24 -27.54
C ASP A 319 34.46 25.72 -28.81
N PRO A 320 33.62 26.55 -29.49
CA PRO A 320 32.86 26.14 -30.67
C PRO A 320 33.69 25.58 -31.84
N GLU A 321 34.96 25.97 -31.97
CA GLU A 321 35.85 25.46 -33.02
C GLU A 321 36.39 24.06 -32.65
N GLN A 322 36.62 23.79 -31.37
CA GLN A 322 37.19 22.53 -30.88
C GLN A 322 36.12 21.44 -30.69
N VAL A 323 34.85 21.82 -30.44
CA VAL A 323 33.70 20.91 -30.45
C VAL A 323 33.57 20.17 -31.79
N LYS A 324 34.00 20.77 -32.91
CA LYS A 324 34.01 20.11 -34.23
C LYS A 324 34.97 18.91 -34.28
N GLU A 325 36.11 18.97 -33.57
CA GLU A 325 37.06 17.86 -33.47
C GLU A 325 36.50 16.72 -32.60
N ILE A 326 35.84 17.07 -31.49
CA ILE A 326 35.17 16.09 -30.63
C ILE A 326 34.05 15.38 -31.40
N ARG A 327 33.25 16.14 -32.16
CA ARG A 327 32.19 15.59 -33.01
C ARG A 327 32.76 14.64 -34.07
N ALA A 328 33.84 15.01 -34.74
CA ALA A 328 34.49 14.14 -35.73
C ALA A 328 35.02 12.83 -35.11
N ALA A 329 35.57 12.88 -33.89
CA ALA A 329 36.02 11.70 -33.17
C ALA A 329 34.84 10.79 -32.76
N LEU A 330 33.73 11.36 -32.27
CA LEU A 330 32.51 10.63 -31.95
C LEU A 330 31.90 9.97 -33.19
N THR A 331 31.82 10.67 -34.32
CA THR A 331 31.34 10.13 -35.59
C THR A 331 32.22 8.97 -36.09
N ALA A 332 33.55 9.05 -35.90
CA ALA A 332 34.47 7.95 -36.26
C ALA A 332 34.27 6.71 -35.37
N ILE A 333 34.02 6.91 -34.06
CA ILE A 333 33.75 5.82 -33.10
C ILE A 333 32.42 5.14 -33.39
N LEU A 334 31.38 5.92 -33.68
CA LEU A 334 30.04 5.42 -34.02
C LEU A 334 30.02 4.74 -35.39
N GLY A 335 30.76 5.27 -36.37
CA GLY A 335 30.90 4.70 -37.71
C GLY A 335 31.60 3.33 -37.75
N ALA A 336 32.43 3.01 -36.75
CA ALA A 336 33.15 1.74 -36.66
C ALA A 336 32.31 0.58 -36.06
N LYS A 337 31.11 0.85 -35.52
CA LYS A 337 30.22 -0.14 -34.86
C LYS A 337 28.87 -0.36 -35.60
N VAL A 338 28.75 0.09 -36.85
CA VAL A 338 27.48 0.16 -37.61
C VAL A 338 26.88 -1.21 -37.96
N ASP A 339 27.61 -2.32 -37.88
CA ASP A 339 27.09 -3.65 -38.23
C ASP A 339 26.06 -4.23 -37.23
N GLY A 340 25.87 -3.61 -36.05
CA GLY A 340 24.94 -4.10 -35.02
C GLY A 340 23.63 -3.30 -34.85
N TRP A 341 23.37 -2.28 -35.69
CA TRP A 341 22.28 -1.31 -35.47
C TRP A 341 21.12 -1.40 -36.48
N SER A 342 21.12 -2.38 -37.40
CA SER A 342 20.01 -2.56 -38.36
C SER A 342 18.67 -2.80 -37.68
N ASP A 343 18.67 -3.50 -36.54
CA ASP A 343 17.46 -3.85 -35.77
C ASP A 343 16.73 -2.62 -35.18
N LEU A 344 17.43 -1.50 -34.99
CA LEU A 344 16.85 -0.27 -34.47
C LEU A 344 16.12 0.53 -35.56
N GLN A 345 16.56 0.38 -36.80
CA GLN A 345 15.96 1.01 -37.98
C GLN A 345 14.66 0.31 -38.40
N ASP A 346 14.59 -1.02 -38.20
CA ASP A 346 13.37 -1.78 -38.39
C ASP A 346 12.36 -1.53 -37.25
N ARG A 347 12.81 -1.43 -35.98
CA ARG A 347 11.94 -1.00 -34.86
C ARG A 347 11.43 0.44 -34.99
N ALA A 348 12.14 1.31 -35.71
CA ALA A 348 11.69 2.68 -35.99
C ALA A 348 10.54 2.73 -37.01
N ARG A 349 10.35 1.68 -37.82
CA ARG A 349 9.21 1.55 -38.75
C ARG A 349 7.91 1.10 -38.07
N ASP A 350 8.01 0.48 -36.88
CA ASP A 350 6.86 0.09 -36.05
C ASP A 350 6.32 1.24 -35.18
N LEU A 351 6.95 2.42 -35.19
CA LEU A 351 6.44 3.61 -34.53
C LEU A 351 5.26 4.22 -35.33
N PRO A 352 4.26 4.82 -34.65
CA PRO A 352 3.15 5.48 -35.32
C PRO A 352 3.66 6.50 -36.35
N PRO A 353 3.04 6.61 -37.54
CA PRO A 353 3.45 7.58 -38.55
C PRO A 353 3.44 8.99 -37.95
N ALA A 354 4.47 9.78 -38.24
CA ALA A 354 4.54 11.18 -37.86
C ALA A 354 3.25 11.89 -38.32
N LEU A 355 2.64 12.67 -37.42
CA LEU A 355 1.52 13.54 -37.81
C LEU A 355 1.99 14.49 -38.93
N PRO A 356 1.12 14.84 -39.88
CA PRO A 356 1.44 15.79 -40.95
C PRO A 356 2.08 17.07 -40.38
N GLU A 357 3.07 17.64 -41.07
CA GLU A 357 3.83 18.83 -40.64
C GLU A 357 2.96 20.08 -40.33
N ASP A 358 1.68 20.04 -40.69
CA ASP A 358 0.70 21.13 -40.54
C ASP A 358 -0.17 21.07 -39.27
N GLU A 359 -0.09 20.03 -38.43
CA GLU A 359 -0.90 19.96 -37.20
C GLU A 359 -0.18 20.65 -36.02
N PRO A 360 -0.75 21.70 -35.40
CA PRO A 360 -0.09 22.42 -34.33
C PRO A 360 0.17 21.51 -33.11
N PRO A 361 1.32 21.64 -32.43
CA PRO A 361 1.65 20.82 -31.27
C PRO A 361 0.58 20.95 -30.19
N ARG A 362 0.04 19.83 -29.73
CA ARG A 362 -0.97 19.82 -28.65
C ARG A 362 -0.32 20.35 -27.38
N LYS A 363 -1.01 21.25 -26.67
CA LYS A 363 -0.52 21.82 -25.42
C LYS A 363 -1.38 21.33 -24.26
N LYS A 364 -0.74 20.92 -23.17
CA LYS A 364 -1.41 20.54 -21.92
C LYS A 364 -1.03 21.50 -20.81
N ALA A 365 -2.00 21.95 -20.03
CA ALA A 365 -1.73 22.81 -18.88
C ALA A 365 -1.02 22.01 -17.77
N ILE A 366 -0.06 22.64 -17.13
CA ILE A 366 0.77 22.02 -16.08
C ILE A 366 0.99 23.00 -14.92
N LEU A 367 1.39 22.47 -13.78
CA LEU A 367 1.96 23.21 -12.66
C LEU A 367 3.46 22.99 -12.62
N THR A 368 4.21 24.01 -12.23
CA THR A 368 5.67 23.97 -12.21
C THR A 368 6.23 24.70 -11.00
N ILE A 369 7.36 24.21 -10.49
CA ILE A 369 8.25 24.93 -9.57
C ILE A 369 9.68 24.83 -10.10
N ASP A 370 10.44 25.92 -9.95
CA ASP A 370 11.86 25.97 -10.28
C ASP A 370 12.68 25.90 -8.99
N ARG A 371 13.45 24.82 -8.85
CA ARG A 371 14.33 24.55 -7.71
C ARG A 371 15.80 24.84 -8.02
N SER A 372 16.13 25.38 -9.19
CA SER A 372 17.50 25.49 -9.68
C SER A 372 18.40 26.29 -8.75
N GLN A 373 17.90 27.40 -8.19
CA GLN A 373 18.65 28.24 -7.25
C GLN A 373 18.96 27.54 -5.93
N THR A 374 18.05 26.68 -5.45
CA THR A 374 18.21 25.93 -4.19
C THR A 374 19.00 24.63 -4.37
N ALA A 375 18.93 24.03 -5.56
CA ALA A 375 19.63 22.79 -5.89
C ALA A 375 21.08 23.05 -6.35
N GLY A 376 21.36 24.23 -6.92
CA GLY A 376 22.66 24.57 -7.53
C GLY A 376 22.84 24.02 -8.95
N PHE A 377 21.82 23.37 -9.51
CA PHE A 377 21.77 22.83 -10.88
C PHE A 377 20.33 22.90 -11.42
N PRO A 378 20.12 22.90 -12.76
CA PRO A 378 18.78 22.97 -13.35
C PRO A 378 17.85 21.86 -12.82
N ARG A 379 16.77 22.27 -12.15
CA ARG A 379 15.79 21.34 -11.58
C ARG A 379 14.40 21.95 -11.58
N ILE A 380 13.54 21.45 -12.47
CA ILE A 380 12.13 21.83 -12.56
C ILE A 380 11.28 20.65 -12.11
N CYS A 381 10.38 20.87 -11.15
CA CYS A 381 9.37 19.87 -10.78
C CYS A 381 8.02 20.32 -11.36
N TRP A 382 7.27 19.40 -11.96
CA TRP A 382 6.00 19.73 -12.61
C TRP A 382 4.96 18.62 -12.49
N ALA A 383 3.68 18.97 -12.61
CA ALA A 383 2.58 18.02 -12.65
C ALA A 383 1.53 18.47 -13.66
N ASP A 384 0.78 17.54 -14.24
CA ASP A 384 -0.34 17.89 -15.09
C ASP A 384 -1.40 18.65 -14.27
N LEU A 385 -1.96 19.73 -14.84
CA LEU A 385 -3.09 20.42 -14.24
C LEU A 385 -4.37 19.63 -14.61
N PRO A 386 -5.06 18.99 -13.65
CA PRO A 386 -6.29 18.27 -13.92
C PRO A 386 -7.40 19.22 -14.37
N ASP A 387 -8.36 18.72 -15.17
CA ASP A 387 -9.57 19.48 -15.49
C ASP A 387 -10.51 19.50 -14.29
N LEU A 388 -10.33 20.54 -13.46
CA LEU A 388 -11.10 20.72 -12.23
C LEU A 388 -12.58 21.03 -12.51
N ASN A 389 -12.97 21.39 -13.75
CA ASN A 389 -14.37 21.62 -14.10
C ASN A 389 -15.11 20.31 -14.31
N GLU A 390 -14.50 19.34 -15.00
CA GLU A 390 -15.08 17.99 -15.14
C GLU A 390 -15.23 17.32 -13.77
N TYR A 391 -14.20 17.45 -12.92
CA TYR A 391 -14.25 16.99 -11.54
C TYR A 391 -15.32 17.72 -10.71
N GLY A 392 -15.38 19.06 -10.78
CA GLY A 392 -16.37 19.86 -10.07
C GLY A 392 -17.81 19.51 -10.45
N ALA A 393 -18.05 19.09 -11.70
CA ALA A 393 -19.36 18.61 -12.15
C ALA A 393 -19.73 17.23 -11.57
N LEU A 394 -18.75 16.36 -11.32
CA LEU A 394 -18.95 15.04 -10.71
C LEU A 394 -19.11 15.12 -9.18
N ALA A 395 -18.27 15.93 -8.53
CA ALA A 395 -18.18 16.02 -7.07
C ALA A 395 -19.03 17.13 -6.42
N ALA A 396 -19.76 17.92 -7.22
CA ALA A 396 -20.75 18.83 -6.68
C ALA A 396 -21.81 18.04 -5.87
N GLY A 397 -22.07 18.46 -4.63
CA GLY A 397 -23.07 17.83 -3.77
C GLY A 397 -24.49 17.80 -4.37
N ASP A 398 -24.77 18.71 -5.32
CA ASP A 398 -26.04 18.80 -6.04
C ASP A 398 -25.97 18.23 -7.47
N ALA A 399 -24.90 17.49 -7.82
CA ALA A 399 -24.79 16.88 -9.14
C ALA A 399 -25.96 15.91 -9.39
N PRO A 400 -26.70 16.04 -10.50
CA PRO A 400 -27.88 15.22 -10.75
C PRO A 400 -27.46 13.75 -10.96
N ILE A 401 -28.13 12.85 -10.23
CA ILE A 401 -27.98 11.40 -10.43
C ILE A 401 -28.79 11.03 -11.68
N THR A 402 -28.12 10.45 -12.67
CA THR A 402 -28.77 9.97 -13.89
C THR A 402 -29.20 8.51 -13.76
N GLU A 403 -30.14 8.05 -14.60
CA GLU A 403 -30.54 6.63 -14.59
C GLU A 403 -29.36 5.71 -14.93
N GLU A 404 -28.45 6.15 -15.81
CA GLU A 404 -27.23 5.45 -16.19
C GLU A 404 -26.26 5.30 -15.01
N ASP A 405 -26.17 6.29 -14.11
CA ASP A 405 -25.35 6.17 -12.90
C ASP A 405 -25.86 5.04 -11.99
N THR A 406 -27.17 4.74 -12.03
CA THR A 406 -27.83 3.71 -11.20
C THR A 406 -28.03 2.37 -11.90
N SER A 407 -27.57 2.21 -13.14
CA SER A 407 -27.59 0.92 -13.84
C SER A 407 -26.28 0.16 -13.61
N MET A 408 -26.32 -1.17 -13.72
CA MET A 408 -25.14 -2.02 -13.58
C MET A 408 -24.59 -2.43 -14.95
N PRO A 409 -23.27 -2.34 -15.16
CA PRO A 409 -22.66 -2.79 -16.41
C PRO A 409 -22.68 -4.32 -16.55
N ARG A 410 -22.61 -5.07 -15.43
CA ARG A 410 -22.61 -6.54 -15.41
C ARG A 410 -23.86 -7.08 -14.72
N SER A 411 -24.59 -7.96 -15.40
CA SER A 411 -25.77 -8.65 -14.88
C SER A 411 -25.41 -9.89 -14.05
N ALA A 412 -26.37 -10.43 -13.30
CA ALA A 412 -26.23 -11.70 -12.59
C ALA A 412 -25.92 -12.88 -13.55
N GLN A 413 -26.46 -12.85 -14.77
CA GLN A 413 -26.19 -13.87 -15.77
C GLN A 413 -24.72 -13.86 -16.24
N SER A 414 -24.18 -12.67 -16.54
CA SER A 414 -22.77 -12.54 -16.92
C SER A 414 -21.84 -13.00 -15.79
N ALA A 415 -22.21 -12.77 -14.53
CA ALA A 415 -21.47 -13.28 -13.38
C ALA A 415 -21.50 -14.80 -13.28
N ALA A 416 -22.64 -15.43 -13.59
CA ALA A 416 -22.77 -16.89 -13.65
C ALA A 416 -21.86 -17.52 -14.71
N GLU A 417 -21.81 -16.90 -15.89
CA GLU A 417 -20.92 -17.30 -16.98
C GLU A 417 -19.44 -17.17 -16.54
N THR A 418 -19.07 -16.05 -15.90
CA THR A 418 -17.70 -15.84 -15.38
C THR A 418 -17.31 -16.89 -14.32
N LEU A 419 -18.22 -17.23 -13.40
CA LEU A 419 -17.96 -18.28 -12.41
C LEU A 419 -17.78 -19.65 -13.07
N GLN A 420 -18.59 -19.97 -14.09
CA GLN A 420 -18.47 -21.23 -14.80
C GLN A 420 -17.12 -21.31 -15.54
N GLU A 421 -16.73 -20.24 -16.22
CA GLU A 421 -15.42 -20.11 -16.87
C GLU A 421 -14.27 -20.32 -15.87
N ALA A 422 -14.32 -19.66 -14.71
CA ALA A 422 -13.30 -19.80 -13.68
C ALA A 422 -13.18 -21.24 -13.14
N LYS A 423 -14.31 -21.95 -12.94
CA LYS A 423 -14.30 -23.36 -12.55
C LYS A 423 -13.72 -24.26 -13.63
N ASP A 424 -14.11 -24.03 -14.89
CA ASP A 424 -13.68 -24.84 -16.02
C ASP A 424 -12.17 -24.65 -16.29
N GLU A 425 -11.66 -23.42 -16.20
CA GLU A 425 -10.23 -23.11 -16.32
C GLU A 425 -9.42 -23.76 -15.19
N LEU A 426 -9.90 -23.67 -13.95
CA LEU A 426 -9.24 -24.30 -12.81
C LEU A 426 -9.16 -25.82 -12.98
N MET A 427 -10.26 -26.47 -13.38
CA MET A 427 -10.28 -27.92 -13.62
C MET A 427 -9.43 -28.34 -14.82
N ALA A 428 -9.33 -27.50 -15.87
CA ALA A 428 -8.47 -27.79 -17.01
C ALA A 428 -6.98 -27.79 -16.63
N ARG A 429 -6.54 -26.81 -15.82
CA ARG A 429 -5.15 -26.75 -15.32
C ARG A 429 -4.76 -27.99 -14.51
N LEU A 430 -5.69 -28.50 -13.70
CA LEU A 430 -5.49 -29.73 -12.91
C LEU A 430 -5.37 -31.00 -13.78
N GLN A 431 -6.09 -31.04 -14.89
CA GLN A 431 -6.00 -32.16 -15.83
C GLN A 431 -4.69 -32.16 -16.61
N GLU A 432 -4.15 -30.98 -16.94
CA GLU A 432 -2.86 -30.84 -17.59
C GLU A 432 -1.69 -31.21 -16.66
N SER A 433 -1.71 -30.80 -15.38
CA SER A 433 -0.70 -31.21 -14.39
C SER A 433 -0.69 -32.72 -14.15
N SER A 434 -1.89 -33.33 -14.09
CA SER A 434 -2.04 -34.78 -13.90
C SER A 434 -1.53 -35.62 -15.09
N GLN A 435 -1.68 -35.12 -16.33
CA GLN A 435 -1.23 -35.82 -17.54
C GLN A 435 0.30 -35.84 -17.69
N ILE A 436 1.01 -34.87 -17.09
CA ILE A 436 2.48 -34.84 -17.10
C ILE A 436 3.05 -35.84 -16.07
N ALA A 437 2.36 -36.07 -14.95
CA ALA A 437 2.74 -37.07 -13.95
C ALA A 437 2.50 -38.53 -14.42
N ASP A 438 1.49 -38.77 -15.27
CA ASP A 438 1.12 -40.12 -15.75
C ASP A 438 2.02 -40.65 -16.89
N HIS A 439 2.99 -39.86 -17.37
CA HIS A 439 4.02 -40.33 -18.31
C HIS A 439 5.29 -40.89 -17.63
N GLY A 440 5.30 -41.01 -16.29
CA GLY A 440 6.40 -41.57 -15.51
C GLY A 440 6.35 -43.08 -15.26
N ASP A 441 5.20 -43.74 -15.46
CA ASP A 441 5.02 -45.17 -15.14
C ASP A 441 4.35 -45.92 -16.30
N GLN A 442 5.16 -46.46 -17.23
CA GLN A 442 4.74 -47.56 -18.10
C GLN A 442 5.73 -48.72 -18.00
N ASP A 443 5.29 -49.70 -17.20
CA ASP A 443 5.49 -51.15 -17.26
C ASP A 443 6.73 -51.71 -17.98
N TYR A 444 7.59 -52.31 -17.17
CA TYR A 444 8.50 -53.37 -17.57
C TYR A 444 7.71 -54.65 -17.90
N ASP A 445 7.48 -54.94 -19.18
CA ASP A 445 7.28 -56.32 -19.62
C ASP A 445 8.50 -56.79 -20.44
N ALA A 446 9.15 -57.82 -19.91
CA ALA A 446 10.40 -58.36 -20.41
C ALA A 446 10.20 -59.77 -20.99
N GLY A 447 10.63 -59.93 -22.25
CA GLY A 447 10.89 -61.22 -22.91
C GLY A 447 9.91 -61.50 -24.06
N ASP A 448 10.32 -61.88 -25.26
CA ASP A 448 11.55 -62.55 -25.67
C ASP A 448 11.68 -62.55 -27.21
N ALA A 449 12.93 -62.57 -27.65
CA ALA A 449 13.48 -63.05 -28.92
C ALA A 449 12.82 -62.72 -30.26
N GLY A 450 13.54 -61.94 -31.07
CA GLY A 450 13.82 -62.34 -32.45
C GLY A 450 14.13 -61.21 -33.43
N THR A 451 15.39 -61.18 -33.92
CA THR A 451 15.84 -60.71 -35.24
C THR A 451 15.78 -59.19 -35.51
N VAL A 452 16.79 -58.44 -35.98
CA VAL A 452 18.12 -58.67 -36.62
C VAL A 452 18.94 -57.39 -36.34
N GLY A 453 20.24 -57.50 -36.08
CA GLY A 453 21.17 -56.36 -36.08
C GLY A 453 21.82 -56.19 -37.45
N ASP A 454 21.95 -54.95 -37.91
CA ASP A 454 23.23 -54.30 -38.25
C ASP A 454 23.01 -52.93 -38.93
N ASP A 455 23.99 -52.04 -38.66
CA ASP A 455 24.55 -50.99 -39.53
C ASP A 455 24.29 -49.50 -39.21
N ASP A 456 25.27 -48.98 -38.46
CA ASP A 456 26.17 -47.86 -38.79
C ASP A 456 25.74 -46.39 -38.76
N SER A 457 26.23 -45.77 -37.68
CA SER A 457 26.60 -44.36 -37.52
C SER A 457 28.09 -44.14 -37.80
N HIS A 458 28.43 -43.00 -38.39
CA HIS A 458 29.71 -42.27 -38.30
C HIS A 458 29.46 -40.90 -38.96
N SER A 459 29.74 -39.73 -38.39
CA SER A 459 30.99 -39.13 -37.89
C SER A 459 30.66 -37.65 -37.54
N LEU A 460 31.29 -36.85 -36.66
CA LEU A 460 32.50 -36.84 -35.79
C LEU A 460 32.36 -35.56 -34.91
N GLU A 461 32.52 -35.60 -33.58
CA GLU A 461 33.70 -35.25 -32.73
C GLU A 461 34.25 -33.80 -32.86
N ALA A 462 34.70 -33.08 -31.80
CA ALA A 462 35.56 -33.45 -30.65
C ALA A 462 35.43 -32.40 -29.49
N VAL A 463 35.17 -32.74 -28.21
CA VAL A 463 35.99 -33.12 -27.01
C VAL A 463 37.06 -32.16 -26.44
N ALA A 464 36.94 -31.86 -25.13
CA ALA A 464 37.94 -32.01 -24.03
C ALA A 464 37.29 -31.54 -22.69
N ASP A 465 36.97 -32.41 -21.70
CA ASP A 465 37.80 -32.95 -20.58
C ASP A 465 38.10 -31.89 -19.49
N GLY A 466 37.84 -31.99 -18.18
CA GLY A 466 37.33 -33.01 -17.25
C GLY A 466 37.91 -32.71 -15.84
N SER A 467 37.10 -32.57 -14.78
CA SER A 467 37.43 -32.96 -13.38
C SER A 467 36.28 -32.64 -12.41
N MET A 468 36.02 -33.61 -11.54
CA MET A 468 35.01 -33.67 -10.49
C MET A 468 35.60 -33.13 -9.17
N GLU A 469 34.94 -32.17 -8.52
CA GLU A 469 35.03 -31.91 -7.08
C GLU A 469 33.65 -31.42 -6.61
N GLU A 470 33.17 -32.02 -5.52
CA GLU A 470 31.89 -31.80 -4.86
C GLU A 470 31.90 -30.41 -4.20
N GLU A 471 30.96 -29.53 -4.56
CA GLU A 471 30.63 -28.35 -3.75
C GLU A 471 29.20 -28.54 -3.22
N GLU A 472 29.10 -28.48 -1.89
CA GLU A 472 27.89 -28.56 -1.10
C GLU A 472 26.95 -27.43 -1.53
N GLU A 473 25.73 -27.77 -1.94
CA GLU A 473 24.64 -26.81 -2.14
C GLU A 473 24.28 -26.23 -0.76
N GLU A 474 24.82 -25.06 -0.42
CA GLU A 474 24.27 -24.21 0.64
C GLU A 474 23.01 -23.52 0.09
N ASP A 475 21.87 -23.88 0.67
CA ASP A 475 20.53 -23.29 0.49
C ASP A 475 20.51 -21.80 0.89
N ASP A 476 21.05 -20.91 0.06
CA ASP A 476 21.03 -19.44 0.26
C ASP A 476 20.21 -18.71 -0.83
N GLU A 477 19.17 -19.33 -1.40
CA GLU A 477 18.32 -18.69 -2.42
C GLU A 477 17.09 -17.90 -1.88
N ASP A 478 16.83 -17.88 -0.56
CA ASP A 478 15.59 -17.28 -0.03
C ASP A 478 15.65 -15.78 0.36
N ASP A 479 16.82 -15.12 0.30
CA ASP A 479 16.97 -13.71 0.72
C ASP A 479 17.04 -12.68 -0.43
N GLU A 480 17.06 -13.09 -1.70
CA GLU A 480 17.10 -12.16 -2.85
C GLU A 480 15.72 -11.68 -3.35
N ASP A 481 14.63 -12.23 -2.83
CA ASP A 481 13.27 -12.01 -3.36
C ASP A 481 12.64 -10.63 -3.00
N TYR A 482 13.36 -9.78 -2.28
CA TYR A 482 12.91 -8.42 -1.95
C TYR A 482 13.33 -7.35 -2.98
N ARG A 483 14.21 -7.68 -3.93
CA ARG A 483 14.64 -6.76 -5.00
C ARG A 483 14.04 -7.12 -6.36
N GLY A 484 12.73 -6.95 -6.48
CA GLY A 484 12.11 -6.77 -7.80
C GLY A 484 10.77 -7.44 -7.97
N ARG A 485 9.72 -6.87 -7.37
CA ARG A 485 8.37 -7.16 -7.84
C ARG A 485 8.20 -6.58 -9.26
N PRO A 486 7.70 -7.35 -10.24
CA PRO A 486 7.33 -6.82 -11.55
C PRO A 486 6.25 -5.73 -11.38
N GLY A 487 6.63 -4.47 -11.55
CA GLY A 487 5.76 -3.30 -11.34
C GLY A 487 6.39 -2.17 -10.50
N ASP A 488 7.53 -2.38 -9.84
CA ASP A 488 8.16 -1.42 -8.90
C ASP A 488 8.95 -0.26 -9.58
N GLN A 489 8.53 0.22 -10.76
CA GLN A 489 9.36 1.13 -11.56
C GLN A 489 9.47 2.57 -11.02
N GLN A 490 8.73 2.98 -9.98
CA GLN A 490 8.93 4.27 -9.29
C GLN A 490 8.48 4.24 -7.80
N ARG A 491 9.34 3.73 -6.89
CA ARG A 491 9.18 3.96 -5.45
C ARG A 491 9.54 5.40 -5.09
N GLY A 492 8.64 6.09 -4.39
CA GLY A 492 8.84 7.48 -3.97
C GLY A 492 9.63 7.58 -2.66
N LEU A 493 10.15 8.77 -2.37
CA LEU A 493 10.92 9.09 -1.15
C LEU A 493 10.26 8.60 0.16
N LEU A 494 8.93 8.63 0.22
CA LEU A 494 8.15 8.30 1.42
C LEU A 494 7.60 6.87 1.41
N THR A 495 7.70 6.15 0.29
CA THR A 495 7.01 4.87 0.08
C THR A 495 7.52 3.78 1.02
N ASP A 496 8.81 3.76 1.33
CA ASP A 496 9.40 2.71 2.18
C ASP A 496 9.28 3.01 3.69
N ILE A 497 8.78 4.19 4.08
CA ILE A 497 8.68 4.58 5.49
C ILE A 497 7.76 3.65 6.31
N PRO A 498 6.59 3.22 5.81
CA PRO A 498 5.74 2.26 6.53
C PRO A 498 6.37 0.89 6.76
N LEU A 499 7.41 0.52 6.00
CA LEU A 499 8.12 -0.74 6.15
C LEU A 499 9.16 -0.68 7.28
N VAL A 500 9.63 0.52 7.66
CA VAL A 500 10.75 0.69 8.60
C VAL A 500 10.35 1.24 9.97
N LEU A 501 9.19 1.91 10.06
CA LEU A 501 8.67 2.51 11.30
C LEU A 501 7.49 1.69 11.87
N GLY A 502 7.44 1.58 13.19
CA GLY A 502 6.31 0.93 13.89
C GLY A 502 5.10 1.86 14.11
N PRO A 503 3.97 1.35 14.64
CA PRO A 503 2.74 2.12 14.83
C PRO A 503 2.90 3.38 15.69
N ALA A 504 3.74 3.32 16.73
CA ALA A 504 4.03 4.45 17.61
C ALA A 504 4.93 5.53 16.96
N GLU A 505 5.61 5.21 15.86
CA GLU A 505 6.65 6.06 15.26
C GLU A 505 6.20 6.72 13.95
N ILE A 506 5.30 6.06 13.21
CA ILE A 506 4.90 6.46 11.86
C ILE A 506 3.98 7.70 11.82
N GLU A 507 3.37 8.09 12.95
CA GLU A 507 2.29 9.08 13.07
C GLU A 507 2.47 10.36 12.21
N ALA A 508 3.70 10.88 12.12
CA ALA A 508 3.97 12.09 11.35
C ALA A 508 3.70 11.95 9.85
N LEU A 509 3.83 10.75 9.27
CA LEU A 509 3.63 10.50 7.84
C LEU A 509 2.16 10.65 7.40
N PRO A 510 1.17 9.92 7.96
CA PRO A 510 -0.23 10.14 7.64
C PRO A 510 -0.67 11.56 8.00
N MET A 511 -0.11 12.19 9.04
CA MET A 511 -0.37 13.60 9.35
C MET A 511 0.05 14.56 8.21
N ILE A 512 1.19 14.34 7.54
CA ILE A 512 1.61 15.13 6.37
C ILE A 512 0.57 14.99 5.25
N ILE A 513 0.16 13.76 4.94
CA ILE A 513 -0.82 13.46 3.90
C ILE A 513 -2.16 14.10 4.23
N GLN A 514 -2.65 13.90 5.46
CA GLN A 514 -3.88 14.49 5.97
C GLN A 514 -3.85 16.03 5.90
N ALA A 515 -2.79 16.68 6.37
CA ALA A 515 -2.64 18.14 6.31
C ALA A 515 -2.64 18.69 4.87
N GLY A 516 -2.21 17.86 3.94
CA GLY A 516 -2.09 18.19 2.53
C GLY A 516 -3.26 17.77 1.64
N ILE A 517 -4.24 16.99 2.09
CA ILE A 517 -5.45 16.71 1.30
C ILE A 517 -6.78 16.84 2.05
N VAL A 518 -6.80 17.11 3.36
CA VAL A 518 -8.04 17.24 4.14
C VAL A 518 -8.36 18.71 4.44
N ASP A 519 -9.61 19.12 4.18
CA ASP A 519 -10.07 20.52 4.16
C ASP A 519 -10.26 21.21 5.53
N SER A 520 -9.88 20.58 6.66
CA SER A 520 -10.23 21.12 7.99
C SER A 520 -9.27 20.75 9.12
N PHE A 521 -7.97 20.58 8.84
CA PHE A 521 -7.03 20.40 9.94
C PHE A 521 -6.88 21.70 10.74
N GLY A 522 -7.39 21.71 11.99
CA GLY A 522 -7.14 22.77 12.98
C GLY A 522 -8.06 24.01 12.98
N LEU A 523 -9.10 24.09 12.14
CA LEU A 523 -10.04 25.21 12.15
C LEU A 523 -11.47 24.75 12.50
N LYS A 524 -11.89 25.01 13.75
CA LYS A 524 -13.30 24.93 14.12
C LYS A 524 -14.04 26.14 13.52
N GLY A 525 -14.61 25.96 12.33
CA GLY A 525 -15.59 26.87 11.76
C GLY A 525 -15.21 27.47 10.41
N GLY A 526 -16.01 27.15 9.40
CA GLY A 526 -16.16 27.93 8.17
C GLY A 526 -15.55 27.28 6.94
N GLU A 527 -16.41 26.69 6.10
CA GLU A 527 -16.10 26.43 4.69
C GLU A 527 -15.69 27.75 4.02
N ARG A 528 -14.40 27.90 3.73
CA ARG A 528 -13.94 28.96 2.83
C ARG A 528 -14.07 28.43 1.41
N THR A 529 -15.08 28.94 0.70
CA THR A 529 -15.46 28.61 -0.68
C THR A 529 -14.35 28.77 -1.74
N GLY A 530 -13.15 29.24 -1.38
CA GLY A 530 -11.96 29.29 -2.25
C GLY A 530 -10.88 28.23 -2.00
N SER A 531 -10.99 27.39 -0.95
CA SER A 531 -9.95 26.39 -0.58
C SER A 531 -10.09 25.05 -1.32
N ARG A 532 -11.32 24.67 -1.69
CA ARG A 532 -11.63 23.35 -2.27
C ARG A 532 -10.85 23.04 -3.55
N ASN A 533 -10.50 24.07 -4.34
CA ASN A 533 -9.79 23.86 -5.60
C ASN A 533 -8.32 23.42 -5.38
N MET A 534 -7.66 23.99 -4.36
CA MET A 534 -6.27 23.66 -4.03
C MET A 534 -6.15 22.29 -3.35
N GLN A 535 -7.16 21.91 -2.55
CA GLN A 535 -7.23 20.58 -1.95
C GLN A 535 -7.47 19.51 -3.01
N ALA A 536 -8.45 19.72 -3.90
CA ALA A 536 -8.73 18.80 -5.01
C ALA A 536 -7.50 18.61 -5.90
N LEU A 537 -6.84 19.70 -6.27
CA LEU A 537 -5.60 19.66 -7.04
C LEU A 537 -4.52 18.79 -6.38
N ARG A 538 -4.33 18.90 -5.05
CA ARG A 538 -3.38 18.07 -4.29
C ARG A 538 -3.79 16.59 -4.25
N CYS A 539 -5.08 16.28 -4.14
CA CYS A 539 -5.60 14.92 -4.27
C CYS A 539 -5.27 14.32 -5.64
N HIS A 540 -5.50 15.07 -6.71
CA HIS A 540 -5.20 14.63 -8.07
C HIS A 540 -3.70 14.42 -8.29
N ILE A 541 -2.84 15.36 -7.85
CA ILE A 541 -1.38 15.20 -7.96
C ILE A 541 -0.92 13.92 -7.23
N LEU A 542 -1.45 13.66 -6.02
CA LEU A 542 -1.12 12.46 -5.24
C LEU A 542 -1.47 11.16 -5.99
N LEU A 543 -2.66 11.08 -6.62
CA LEU A 543 -3.14 9.84 -7.24
C LEU A 543 -2.81 9.70 -8.74
N THR A 544 -2.42 10.78 -9.42
CA THR A 544 -1.97 10.71 -10.82
C THR A 544 -0.61 10.01 -10.93
N GLN A 545 0.20 10.12 -9.88
CA GLN A 545 1.59 9.71 -9.87
C GLN A 545 1.74 8.39 -9.13
N GLU A 546 2.56 7.50 -9.70
CA GLU A 546 2.75 6.16 -9.15
C GLU A 546 3.34 6.21 -7.75
N THR A 547 4.28 7.13 -7.50
CA THR A 547 4.89 7.33 -6.18
C THR A 547 3.87 7.64 -5.09
N GLY A 548 2.86 8.46 -5.40
CA GLY A 548 1.80 8.82 -4.46
C GLY A 548 0.78 7.70 -4.25
N ARG A 549 0.46 6.95 -5.30
CA ARG A 549 -0.38 5.74 -5.19
C ARG A 549 0.30 4.64 -4.37
N ASN A 550 1.58 4.39 -4.64
CA ASN A 550 2.40 3.41 -3.91
C ASN A 550 2.49 3.80 -2.43
N LEU A 551 2.75 5.07 -2.11
CA LEU A 551 2.71 5.54 -0.73
C LEU A 551 1.36 5.27 -0.06
N LEU A 552 0.25 5.61 -0.72
CA LEU A 552 -1.08 5.42 -0.14
C LEU A 552 -1.41 3.93 0.04
N ARG A 553 -0.96 3.07 -0.88
CA ARG A 553 -1.06 1.61 -0.77
C ARG A 553 -0.31 1.08 0.45
N GLU A 554 0.95 1.46 0.64
CA GLU A 554 1.74 1.02 1.81
C GLU A 554 1.15 1.54 3.13
N LEU A 555 0.60 2.75 3.16
CA LEU A 555 -0.12 3.27 4.35
C LEU A 555 -1.38 2.46 4.69
N LEU A 556 -2.05 1.89 3.70
CA LEU A 556 -3.22 1.00 3.88
C LEU A 556 -2.79 -0.41 4.27
N ILE A 557 -1.74 -0.96 3.64
CA ILE A 557 -1.14 -2.25 4.02
C ILE A 557 -0.69 -2.21 5.48
N PHE A 558 -0.16 -1.07 5.95
CA PHE A 558 0.21 -0.88 7.35
C PHE A 558 -0.95 -1.14 8.32
N ILE A 559 -2.18 -0.76 7.98
CA ILE A 559 -3.36 -1.06 8.80
C ILE A 559 -3.59 -2.57 8.90
N ALA A 560 -3.51 -3.26 7.75
CA ALA A 560 -3.73 -4.70 7.69
C ALA A 560 -2.63 -5.49 8.41
N ALA A 561 -1.36 -5.11 8.20
CA ALA A 561 -0.21 -5.80 8.76
C ALA A 561 -0.14 -5.74 10.28
N TRP A 562 -0.65 -4.64 10.87
CA TRP A 562 -0.67 -4.43 12.32
C TRP A 562 -2.05 -4.67 12.96
N ASP A 563 -3.05 -5.09 12.17
CA ASP A 563 -4.45 -5.22 12.57
C ASP A 563 -4.94 -4.03 13.43
N LEU A 564 -4.71 -2.82 12.93
CA LEU A 564 -4.98 -1.62 13.71
C LEU A 564 -6.49 -1.47 13.98
N PRO A 565 -6.91 -1.29 15.24
CA PRO A 565 -8.32 -1.17 15.59
C PRO A 565 -8.89 0.18 15.15
N ASP A 566 -10.20 0.22 14.98
CA ASP A 566 -10.92 1.37 14.42
C ASP A 566 -10.82 2.65 15.28
N ASP A 567 -10.52 2.52 16.57
CA ASP A 567 -10.39 3.62 17.52
C ASP A 567 -8.98 4.23 17.57
N GLU A 568 -8.00 3.62 16.93
CA GLU A 568 -6.65 4.18 16.86
C GLU A 568 -6.58 5.47 16.03
N LEU A 569 -5.64 6.35 16.42
CA LEU A 569 -5.45 7.63 15.75
C LEU A 569 -5.04 7.45 14.28
N TYR A 570 -4.19 6.47 13.98
CA TYR A 570 -3.76 6.16 12.62
C TYR A 570 -4.94 5.81 11.71
N PHE A 571 -5.78 4.87 12.14
CA PHE A 571 -6.98 4.47 11.40
C PHE A 571 -7.92 5.67 11.17
N LYS A 572 -8.18 6.48 12.21
CA LYS A 572 -9.00 7.70 12.11
C LYS A 572 -8.42 8.72 11.12
N MET A 573 -7.11 8.88 11.03
CA MET A 573 -6.47 9.73 10.02
C MET A 573 -6.67 9.18 8.62
N MET A 574 -6.50 7.87 8.44
CA MET A 574 -6.70 7.21 7.15
C MET A 574 -8.15 7.29 6.68
N VAL A 575 -9.14 7.17 7.58
CA VAL A 575 -10.55 7.43 7.25
C VAL A 575 -10.75 8.84 6.68
N GLN A 576 -10.10 9.86 7.26
CA GLN A 576 -10.22 11.24 6.76
C GLN A 576 -9.51 11.47 5.42
N ILE A 577 -8.33 10.87 5.24
CA ILE A 577 -7.57 10.88 3.98
C ILE A 577 -8.41 10.23 2.88
N MET A 578 -8.95 9.03 3.13
CA MET A 578 -9.74 8.30 2.15
C MET A 578 -11.12 8.94 1.91
N ASP A 579 -11.75 9.61 2.90
CA ASP A 579 -12.96 10.41 2.66
C ASP A 579 -12.66 11.64 1.79
N ALA A 580 -11.46 12.23 1.89
CA ALA A 580 -11.03 13.28 0.96
C ALA A 580 -10.83 12.74 -0.47
N VAL A 581 -10.23 11.56 -0.63
CA VAL A 581 -10.11 10.86 -1.92
C VAL A 581 -11.49 10.52 -2.50
N LEU A 582 -12.40 10.03 -1.66
CA LEU A 582 -13.79 9.72 -2.03
C LEU A 582 -14.53 10.95 -2.52
N LYS A 583 -14.52 12.05 -1.75
CA LYS A 583 -15.12 13.32 -2.16
C LYS A 583 -14.54 13.83 -3.47
N ASN A 584 -13.28 13.49 -3.75
CA ASN A 584 -12.61 13.80 -5.01
C ASN A 584 -12.91 12.85 -6.18
N GLY A 585 -13.81 11.88 -6.02
CA GLY A 585 -14.18 10.96 -7.10
C GLY A 585 -13.03 10.07 -7.59
N LEU A 586 -11.94 10.00 -6.81
CA LEU A 586 -10.73 9.27 -7.15
C LEU A 586 -10.68 7.88 -6.51
N MET A 587 -11.70 7.49 -5.74
CA MET A 587 -11.73 6.22 -5.02
C MET A 587 -11.68 5.01 -5.95
N SER A 588 -12.46 5.00 -7.04
CA SER A 588 -12.45 3.88 -7.99
C SER A 588 -11.10 3.70 -8.68
N HIS A 589 -10.46 4.82 -9.06
CA HIS A 589 -9.11 4.81 -9.64
C HIS A 589 -8.08 4.27 -8.62
N ALA A 590 -8.10 4.81 -7.39
CA ALA A 590 -7.22 4.35 -6.32
C ALA A 590 -7.41 2.85 -6.02
N TYR A 591 -8.65 2.38 -5.91
CA TYR A 591 -8.96 0.97 -5.64
C TYR A 591 -8.45 0.03 -6.73
N SER A 592 -8.55 0.44 -8.00
CA SER A 592 -8.01 -0.32 -9.15
C SER A 592 -6.50 -0.47 -9.04
N ASP A 593 -5.80 0.63 -8.75
CA ASP A 593 -4.34 0.66 -8.72
C ASP A 593 -3.73 -0.01 -7.48
N PHE A 594 -4.51 -0.17 -6.41
CA PHE A 594 -4.06 -0.89 -5.22
C PHE A 594 -4.09 -2.41 -5.35
N GLY A 595 -4.80 -2.93 -6.35
CA GLY A 595 -4.82 -4.36 -6.65
C GLY A 595 -3.49 -4.87 -7.19
N GLN A 596 -3.20 -6.15 -6.97
CA GLN A 596 -2.08 -6.85 -7.62
C GLN A 596 -2.64 -7.93 -8.54
N PRO A 597 -2.09 -8.14 -9.75
CA PRO A 597 -2.62 -9.13 -10.69
C PRO A 597 -2.66 -10.57 -10.16
N LYS A 598 -1.83 -10.91 -9.17
CA LYS A 598 -1.77 -12.23 -8.54
C LYS A 598 -2.79 -12.41 -7.40
N ASP A 599 -3.26 -11.32 -6.81
CA ASP A 599 -4.15 -11.37 -5.66
C ASP A 599 -5.61 -11.28 -6.12
N ILE A 600 -6.49 -12.17 -5.63
CA ILE A 600 -7.94 -11.99 -5.77
C ILE A 600 -8.35 -10.66 -5.13
N ILE A 601 -7.79 -10.38 -3.95
CA ILE A 601 -7.92 -9.12 -3.25
C ILE A 601 -6.64 -8.81 -2.48
N SER A 602 -6.09 -7.62 -2.73
CA SER A 602 -4.92 -7.16 -1.98
C SER A 602 -5.30 -6.68 -0.57
N PRO A 603 -4.38 -6.72 0.41
CA PRO A 603 -4.62 -6.17 1.74
C PRO A 603 -5.05 -4.69 1.71
N ALA A 604 -4.45 -3.89 0.82
CA ALA A 604 -4.82 -2.49 0.63
C ALA A 604 -6.28 -2.34 0.19
N GLN A 605 -6.74 -3.14 -0.77
CA GLN A 605 -8.14 -3.12 -1.24
C GLN A 605 -9.11 -3.52 -0.13
N ALA A 606 -8.81 -4.57 0.65
CA ALA A 606 -9.63 -4.97 1.80
C ALA A 606 -9.77 -3.82 2.82
N VAL A 607 -8.67 -3.13 3.15
CA VAL A 607 -8.69 -1.96 4.03
C VAL A 607 -9.48 -0.79 3.43
N VAL A 608 -9.44 -0.56 2.12
CA VAL A 608 -10.29 0.45 1.47
C VAL A 608 -11.77 0.14 1.70
N VAL A 609 -12.19 -1.13 1.57
CA VAL A 609 -13.58 -1.54 1.83
C VAL A 609 -13.95 -1.37 3.31
N LYS A 610 -13.04 -1.73 4.23
CA LYS A 610 -13.20 -1.47 5.68
C LYS A 610 -13.40 0.03 5.97
N ILE A 611 -12.57 0.89 5.37
CA ILE A 611 -12.68 2.36 5.54
C ILE A 611 -13.97 2.90 4.91
N LEU A 612 -14.36 2.43 3.72
CA LEU A 612 -15.64 2.79 3.09
C LEU A 612 -16.82 2.39 3.98
N THR A 613 -16.76 1.22 4.63
CA THR A 613 -17.76 0.78 5.62
C THR A 613 -17.90 1.78 6.75
N HIS A 614 -16.78 2.25 7.32
CA HIS A 614 -16.81 3.27 8.37
C HIS A 614 -17.37 4.61 7.86
N ILE A 615 -16.96 5.07 6.68
CA ILE A 615 -17.43 6.34 6.08
C ILE A 615 -18.94 6.28 5.81
N PHE A 616 -19.44 5.20 5.22
CA PHE A 616 -20.84 5.07 4.83
C PHE A 616 -21.73 4.83 6.03
N ARG A 617 -21.26 4.09 7.05
CA ARG A 617 -21.95 3.96 8.34
C ARG A 617 -22.15 5.33 8.98
N ALA A 618 -21.11 6.17 9.01
CA ALA A 618 -21.21 7.53 9.56
C ALA A 618 -22.11 8.47 8.73
N LYS A 619 -22.19 8.29 7.41
CA LYS A 619 -22.98 9.15 6.50
C LYS A 619 -24.46 8.77 6.42
N TYR A 620 -24.76 7.46 6.40
CA TYR A 620 -26.06 6.94 5.97
C TYR A 620 -26.79 6.11 7.04
N SER A 621 -26.11 5.61 8.06
CA SER A 621 -26.78 4.81 9.11
C SER A 621 -27.66 5.69 10.02
N PRO A 622 -28.81 5.18 10.50
CA PRO A 622 -29.66 5.88 11.45
C PRO A 622 -28.95 6.13 12.79
N ALA A 623 -29.21 7.28 13.41
CA ALA A 623 -28.61 7.69 14.69
C ALA A 623 -28.88 6.72 15.87
N SER A 624 -29.83 5.79 15.74
CA SER A 624 -30.13 4.77 16.75
C SER A 624 -29.12 3.62 16.80
N VAL A 625 -28.29 3.44 15.77
CA VAL A 625 -27.29 2.35 15.67
C VAL A 625 -25.90 2.81 16.13
N THR A 626 -25.59 4.09 15.92
CA THR A 626 -24.34 4.71 16.40
C THR A 626 -24.49 5.06 17.88
N GLY A 627 -23.96 4.23 18.80
CA GLY A 627 -24.06 4.39 20.26
C GLY A 627 -23.39 5.65 20.84
N ALA A 628 -23.88 6.84 20.48
CA ALA A 628 -23.37 8.12 20.98
C ALA A 628 -24.26 8.64 22.12
N THR A 629 -23.70 8.68 23.33
CA THR A 629 -24.17 9.41 24.52
C THR A 629 -24.09 10.94 24.37
N GLN A 630 -24.21 11.48 23.15
CA GLN A 630 -24.26 12.92 22.91
C GLN A 630 -25.67 13.35 22.56
N GLN A 631 -26.27 14.11 23.49
CA GLN A 631 -27.49 14.87 23.28
C GLN A 631 -27.28 15.91 22.16
N SER A 632 -27.47 15.53 20.89
CA SER A 632 -27.68 16.51 19.82
C SER A 632 -28.44 15.91 18.65
N ALA A 633 -29.62 16.49 18.37
CA ALA A 633 -30.42 16.47 17.15
C ALA A 633 -30.50 15.15 16.34
N THR A 634 -31.73 14.68 16.14
CA THR A 634 -32.11 13.70 15.10
C THR A 634 -31.53 14.11 13.73
N LYS A 635 -30.33 13.64 13.39
CA LYS A 635 -29.76 13.79 12.05
C LYS A 635 -30.48 12.80 11.14
N ASN A 636 -31.26 13.32 10.20
CA ASN A 636 -31.75 12.51 9.08
C ASN A 636 -30.53 12.03 8.27
N PRO A 637 -30.55 10.80 7.72
CA PRO A 637 -29.51 10.31 6.83
C PRO A 637 -29.27 11.28 5.67
N ALA A 638 -28.01 11.43 5.25
CA ALA A 638 -27.67 12.26 4.10
C ALA A 638 -28.29 11.69 2.81
N PRO A 639 -28.68 12.53 1.83
CA PRO A 639 -29.07 12.05 0.51
C PRO A 639 -27.88 11.40 -0.20
N LEU A 640 -28.17 10.46 -1.10
CA LEU A 640 -27.14 9.81 -1.92
C LEU A 640 -26.42 10.84 -2.80
N SER A 641 -25.09 10.81 -2.80
CA SER A 641 -24.28 11.60 -3.73
C SER A 641 -23.93 10.80 -4.98
N ARG A 642 -23.78 11.48 -6.12
CA ARG A 642 -23.39 10.85 -7.39
C ARG A 642 -22.05 10.13 -7.28
N VAL A 643 -21.08 10.71 -6.57
CA VAL A 643 -19.75 10.12 -6.36
C VAL A 643 -19.81 8.84 -5.54
N ASP A 644 -20.63 8.81 -4.49
CA ASP A 644 -20.81 7.61 -3.68
C ASP A 644 -21.45 6.50 -4.52
N ILE A 645 -22.48 6.79 -5.33
CA ILE A 645 -23.12 5.81 -6.23
C ILE A 645 -22.11 5.21 -7.21
N LEU A 646 -21.33 6.06 -7.89
CA LEU A 646 -20.32 5.59 -8.84
C LEU A 646 -19.24 4.74 -8.16
N THR A 647 -18.84 5.11 -6.94
CA THR A 647 -17.87 4.34 -6.15
C THR A 647 -18.42 2.97 -5.77
N VAL A 648 -19.63 2.91 -5.17
CA VAL A 648 -20.24 1.63 -4.78
C VAL A 648 -20.52 0.77 -6.02
N ARG A 649 -20.97 1.36 -7.14
CA ARG A 649 -21.16 0.65 -8.41
C ARG A 649 -19.87 0.01 -8.89
N TYR A 650 -18.75 0.72 -8.81
CA TYR A 650 -17.44 0.18 -9.18
C TYR A 650 -17.01 -0.97 -8.25
N ILE A 651 -17.07 -0.76 -6.94
CA ILE A 651 -16.75 -1.77 -5.91
C ILE A 651 -17.60 -3.03 -6.11
N PHE A 652 -18.90 -2.86 -6.37
CA PHE A 652 -19.82 -3.96 -6.64
C PHE A 652 -19.52 -4.67 -7.97
N THR A 653 -19.09 -3.94 -9.00
CA THR A 653 -18.65 -4.53 -10.27
C THR A 653 -17.43 -5.45 -10.07
N ILE A 654 -16.48 -5.05 -9.24
CA ILE A 654 -15.31 -5.89 -8.88
C ILE A 654 -15.75 -7.09 -8.03
N PHE A 655 -16.62 -6.88 -7.03
CA PHE A 655 -17.15 -7.95 -6.19
C PHE A 655 -17.79 -9.07 -7.03
N ARG A 656 -18.71 -8.70 -7.92
CA ARG A 656 -19.42 -9.62 -8.81
C ARG A 656 -18.53 -10.22 -9.89
N GLY A 657 -17.63 -9.41 -10.44
CA GLY A 657 -16.88 -9.75 -11.64
C GLY A 657 -15.57 -10.47 -11.41
N ASN A 658 -15.06 -10.46 -10.17
CA ASN A 658 -13.75 -11.03 -9.81
C ASN A 658 -13.83 -11.77 -8.47
N ILE A 659 -14.16 -11.06 -7.39
CA ILE A 659 -14.06 -11.60 -6.02
C ILE A 659 -14.93 -12.85 -5.81
N ILE A 660 -16.21 -12.77 -6.14
CA ILE A 660 -17.15 -13.89 -5.94
C ILE A 660 -16.83 -15.08 -6.86
N PRO A 661 -16.64 -14.91 -8.18
CA PRO A 661 -16.23 -16.00 -9.06
C PRO A 661 -15.00 -16.76 -8.58
N GLU A 662 -13.90 -16.04 -8.31
CA GLU A 662 -12.63 -16.63 -7.87
C GLU A 662 -12.77 -17.33 -6.50
N THR A 663 -13.40 -16.68 -5.53
CA THR A 663 -13.64 -17.27 -4.19
C THR A 663 -14.48 -18.55 -4.29
N CYS A 664 -15.54 -18.53 -5.10
CA CYS A 664 -16.39 -19.69 -5.31
C CYS A 664 -15.68 -20.81 -6.06
N ALA A 665 -14.78 -20.50 -6.99
CA ALA A 665 -13.95 -21.49 -7.68
C ALA A 665 -13.00 -22.21 -6.72
N LEU A 666 -12.37 -21.48 -5.78
CA LEU A 666 -11.54 -22.05 -4.72
C LEU A 666 -12.34 -22.97 -3.79
N ILE A 667 -13.52 -22.51 -3.34
CA ILE A 667 -14.43 -23.31 -2.51
C ILE A 667 -14.87 -24.58 -3.26
N TYR A 668 -15.17 -24.45 -4.55
CA TYR A 668 -15.50 -25.59 -5.40
C TYR A 668 -14.35 -26.60 -5.49
N LEU A 669 -13.11 -26.13 -5.66
CA LEU A 669 -11.92 -27.00 -5.67
C LEU A 669 -11.75 -27.74 -4.35
N GLN A 670 -11.95 -27.09 -3.19
CA GLN A 670 -11.95 -27.79 -1.89
C GLN A 670 -12.99 -28.93 -1.86
N GLY A 671 -14.16 -28.72 -2.47
CA GLY A 671 -15.18 -29.77 -2.63
C GLY A 671 -14.71 -30.93 -3.51
N GLN A 672 -13.98 -30.65 -4.60
CA GLN A 672 -13.46 -31.68 -5.50
C GLN A 672 -12.29 -32.47 -4.92
N ILE A 673 -11.40 -31.81 -4.18
CA ILE A 673 -10.32 -32.46 -3.43
C ILE A 673 -10.92 -33.46 -2.43
N ARG A 674 -11.95 -33.03 -1.68
CA ARG A 674 -12.68 -33.90 -0.74
C ARG A 674 -13.41 -35.05 -1.45
N ALA A 675 -13.86 -34.85 -2.68
CA ALA A 675 -14.46 -35.89 -3.51
C ALA A 675 -13.44 -36.84 -4.15
N GLY A 676 -12.13 -36.64 -3.91
CA GLY A 676 -11.05 -37.44 -4.49
C GLY A 676 -10.85 -37.22 -6.00
N ARG A 677 -11.26 -36.06 -6.52
CA ARG A 677 -11.15 -35.70 -7.95
C ARG A 677 -9.99 -34.75 -8.25
N ALA A 678 -9.31 -34.26 -7.23
CA ALA A 678 -8.13 -33.41 -7.28
C ALA A 678 -7.27 -33.68 -6.03
N LEU A 679 -5.98 -33.35 -6.06
CA LEU A 679 -5.10 -33.51 -4.89
C LEU A 679 -4.99 -32.20 -4.09
N PRO A 680 -4.77 -32.27 -2.76
CA PRO A 680 -4.50 -31.07 -1.96
C PRO A 680 -3.31 -30.25 -2.43
N GLU A 681 -2.28 -30.93 -2.96
CA GLU A 681 -1.05 -30.33 -3.49
C GLU A 681 -1.29 -29.46 -4.72
N ASP A 682 -2.38 -29.69 -5.45
CA ASP A 682 -2.74 -28.89 -6.62
C ASP A 682 -3.49 -27.59 -6.25
N PHE A 683 -3.68 -27.31 -4.97
CA PHE A 683 -4.40 -26.12 -4.51
C PHE A 683 -3.55 -24.86 -4.77
N PRO A 684 -4.07 -23.83 -5.47
CA PRO A 684 -3.25 -22.78 -6.07
C PRO A 684 -2.76 -21.70 -5.09
N LEU A 685 -3.20 -21.74 -3.83
CA LEU A 685 -2.95 -20.71 -2.82
C LEU A 685 -2.37 -21.31 -1.55
N ASN A 686 -1.48 -20.56 -0.89
CA ASN A 686 -1.05 -20.88 0.47
C ASN A 686 -2.10 -20.41 1.51
N LEU A 687 -1.87 -20.75 2.78
CA LEU A 687 -2.82 -20.42 3.85
C LEU A 687 -2.95 -18.91 4.11
N TRP A 688 -1.87 -18.15 4.03
CA TRP A 688 -1.90 -16.69 4.19
C TRP A 688 -2.76 -16.04 3.11
N ASP A 689 -2.67 -16.52 1.87
CA ASP A 689 -3.47 -16.04 0.75
C ASP A 689 -4.95 -16.37 0.94
N MET A 690 -5.25 -17.56 1.48
CA MET A 690 -6.62 -17.94 1.87
C MET A 690 -7.19 -17.04 2.96
N GLU A 691 -6.41 -16.71 4.00
CA GLU A 691 -6.81 -15.75 5.03
C GLU A 691 -7.08 -14.36 4.43
N ARG A 692 -6.24 -13.89 3.49
CA ARG A 692 -6.44 -12.62 2.78
C ARG A 692 -7.72 -12.60 1.97
N VAL A 693 -8.03 -13.69 1.24
CA VAL A 693 -9.29 -13.84 0.49
C VAL A 693 -10.48 -13.81 1.44
N TYR A 694 -10.41 -14.58 2.53
CA TYR A 694 -11.46 -14.62 3.55
C TYR A 694 -11.73 -13.25 4.16
N GLU A 695 -10.69 -12.55 4.65
CA GLU A 695 -10.82 -11.21 5.22
C GLU A 695 -11.39 -10.23 4.20
N GLY A 696 -10.90 -10.27 2.96
CA GLY A 696 -11.43 -9.46 1.88
C GLY A 696 -12.93 -9.64 1.66
N VAL A 697 -13.39 -10.89 1.48
CA VAL A 697 -14.82 -11.20 1.30
C VAL A 697 -15.63 -10.76 2.53
N TYR A 698 -15.09 -10.96 3.74
CA TYR A 698 -15.72 -10.53 4.98
C TYR A 698 -15.94 -9.00 4.99
N GLN A 699 -14.94 -8.21 4.62
CA GLN A 699 -15.05 -6.74 4.54
C GLN A 699 -16.12 -6.30 3.53
N PHE A 700 -16.22 -6.97 2.37
CA PHE A 700 -17.28 -6.70 1.40
C PHE A 700 -18.68 -6.96 1.97
N LEU A 701 -18.86 -8.08 2.67
CA LEU A 701 -20.14 -8.43 3.26
C LEU A 701 -20.52 -7.47 4.40
N GLU A 702 -19.56 -7.03 5.22
CA GLU A 702 -19.79 -5.99 6.23
C GLU A 702 -20.20 -4.66 5.58
N PHE A 703 -19.52 -4.28 4.49
CA PHE A 703 -19.86 -3.08 3.73
C PHE A 703 -21.30 -3.12 3.22
N PHE A 704 -21.70 -4.22 2.58
CA PHE A 704 -23.07 -4.38 2.11
C PHE A 704 -24.07 -4.41 3.26
N ALA A 705 -23.75 -5.04 4.40
CA ALA A 705 -24.60 -5.00 5.59
C ALA A 705 -24.92 -3.56 6.00
N VAL A 706 -23.91 -2.68 6.06
CA VAL A 706 -24.09 -1.25 6.37
C VAL A 706 -24.97 -0.57 5.32
N LEU A 707 -24.75 -0.82 4.04
CA LEU A 707 -25.58 -0.25 2.97
C LEU A 707 -27.05 -0.64 3.09
N THR A 708 -27.36 -1.86 3.59
CA THR A 708 -28.76 -2.29 3.78
C THR A 708 -29.52 -1.53 4.85
N GLU A 709 -28.83 -0.79 5.74
CA GLU A 709 -29.47 0.02 6.80
C GLU A 709 -30.15 1.28 6.23
N ASN A 710 -29.77 1.71 5.03
CA ASN A 710 -30.36 2.84 4.33
C ASN A 710 -31.27 2.35 3.18
N ASN A 711 -32.50 2.87 3.11
CA ASN A 711 -33.47 2.39 2.12
C ASN A 711 -33.08 2.70 0.67
N ASP A 712 -32.43 3.84 0.40
CA ASP A 712 -32.04 4.21 -0.97
C ASP A 712 -30.93 3.28 -1.47
N TRP A 713 -29.93 3.01 -0.63
CA TRP A 713 -28.89 2.01 -0.91
C TRP A 713 -29.45 0.61 -1.05
N LYS A 714 -30.34 0.19 -0.13
CA LYS A 714 -31.02 -1.10 -0.22
C LYS A 714 -31.74 -1.25 -1.56
N ASN A 715 -32.49 -0.24 -2.01
CA ASN A 715 -33.19 -0.29 -3.29
C ASN A 715 -32.24 -0.43 -4.49
N LEU A 716 -31.08 0.24 -4.45
CA LEU A 716 -30.04 0.09 -5.47
C LEU A 716 -29.45 -1.33 -5.48
N LEU A 717 -29.10 -1.87 -4.31
CA LEU A 717 -28.57 -3.24 -4.20
C LEU A 717 -29.57 -4.29 -4.70
N VAL A 718 -30.86 -4.09 -4.45
CA VAL A 718 -31.94 -4.96 -4.97
C VAL A 718 -32.08 -4.83 -6.48
N LYS A 719 -32.03 -3.60 -7.02
CA LYS A 719 -32.03 -3.35 -8.48
C LYS A 719 -30.81 -3.98 -9.15
N TRP A 720 -29.68 -4.02 -8.45
CA TRP A 720 -28.44 -4.63 -8.94
C TRP A 720 -28.38 -6.14 -8.73
N GLU A 721 -29.41 -6.75 -8.13
CA GLU A 721 -29.53 -8.19 -7.88
C GLU A 721 -28.37 -8.80 -7.07
N ILE A 722 -27.87 -8.10 -6.03
CA ILE A 722 -26.84 -8.65 -5.12
C ILE A 722 -27.20 -10.02 -4.54
N VAL A 723 -28.51 -10.30 -4.45
CA VAL A 723 -29.05 -11.58 -4.00
C VAL A 723 -28.45 -12.76 -4.75
N TYR A 724 -28.20 -12.63 -6.06
CA TYR A 724 -27.57 -13.68 -6.85
C TYR A 724 -26.20 -14.05 -6.29
N ASP A 725 -25.35 -13.05 -6.06
CA ASP A 725 -23.96 -13.25 -5.62
C ASP A 725 -23.93 -13.89 -4.22
N LEU A 726 -24.79 -13.41 -3.30
CA LEU A 726 -24.91 -13.93 -1.94
C LEU A 726 -25.45 -15.36 -1.89
N VAL A 727 -26.48 -15.67 -2.68
CA VAL A 727 -27.04 -17.03 -2.75
C VAL A 727 -26.04 -18.00 -3.37
N THR A 728 -25.30 -17.58 -4.40
CA THR A 728 -24.25 -18.38 -5.04
C THR A 728 -23.15 -18.73 -4.03
N LEU A 729 -22.67 -17.75 -3.26
CA LEU A 729 -21.67 -17.99 -2.23
C LEU A 729 -22.13 -19.00 -1.17
N ILE A 730 -23.36 -18.89 -0.66
CA ILE A 730 -23.87 -19.88 0.31
C ILE A 730 -24.00 -21.27 -0.33
N LYS A 731 -24.46 -21.35 -1.59
CA LYS A 731 -24.59 -22.63 -2.30
C LYS A 731 -23.26 -23.37 -2.40
N GLU A 732 -22.21 -22.68 -2.82
CA GLU A 732 -20.87 -23.28 -2.92
C GLU A 732 -20.33 -23.68 -1.54
N LEU A 733 -20.54 -22.82 -0.52
CA LEU A 733 -20.13 -23.15 0.85
C LEU A 733 -20.88 -24.37 1.41
N GLU A 734 -22.19 -24.49 1.20
CA GLU A 734 -22.98 -25.64 1.67
C GLU A 734 -22.68 -26.93 0.87
N ALA A 735 -22.33 -26.81 -0.42
CA ALA A 735 -22.00 -27.95 -1.25
C ALA A 735 -20.60 -28.51 -0.97
N SER A 736 -19.63 -27.62 -0.75
CA SER A 736 -18.21 -28.00 -0.72
C SER A 736 -17.59 -28.02 0.68
N ILE A 737 -18.10 -27.24 1.64
CA ILE A 737 -17.52 -27.12 2.99
C ILE A 737 -18.33 -27.94 4.02
N PRO A 738 -17.71 -28.94 4.68
CA PRO A 738 -18.35 -29.71 5.74
C PRO A 738 -18.82 -28.86 6.93
N LYS A 739 -19.93 -29.27 7.54
CA LYS A 739 -20.45 -28.63 8.77
C LYS A 739 -19.58 -29.00 9.96
N GLY A 740 -19.23 -28.00 10.77
CA GLY A 740 -18.44 -28.21 11.97
C GLY A 740 -19.16 -29.11 12.97
N GLN A 741 -18.46 -30.10 13.50
CA GLN A 741 -19.01 -31.06 14.45
C GLN A 741 -19.13 -30.47 15.86
N LEU A 742 -20.04 -31.00 16.68
CA LEU A 742 -20.17 -30.56 18.08
C LEU A 742 -18.89 -30.81 18.90
N SER A 743 -18.11 -31.84 18.53
CA SER A 743 -16.82 -32.19 19.13
C SER A 743 -15.73 -31.12 18.94
N SER A 744 -15.81 -30.30 17.89
CA SER A 744 -14.83 -29.24 17.64
C SER A 744 -15.01 -28.01 18.53
N LEU A 745 -16.14 -27.90 19.26
CA LEU A 745 -16.40 -26.83 20.23
C LEU A 745 -15.73 -27.05 21.60
N SER A 746 -14.62 -27.80 21.67
CA SER A 746 -13.87 -27.95 22.92
C SER A 746 -13.23 -26.62 23.32
N LEU A 747 -13.98 -25.81 24.07
CA LEU A 747 -13.48 -24.70 24.87
C LEU A 747 -12.35 -25.24 25.75
N GLY A 748 -11.16 -24.65 25.61
CA GLY A 748 -9.90 -25.06 26.24
C GLY A 748 -10.09 -25.68 27.62
N ARG A 749 -10.09 -27.00 27.67
CA ARG A 749 -10.00 -27.76 28.91
C ARG A 749 -8.58 -28.29 29.00
N ASN A 750 -7.64 -27.40 29.32
CA ASN A 750 -6.39 -27.82 29.94
C ASN A 750 -6.77 -28.63 31.18
N SER A 751 -6.62 -29.93 31.09
CA SER A 751 -6.68 -30.83 32.23
C SER A 751 -5.24 -30.97 32.71
N PRO A 752 -4.79 -30.27 33.76
CA PRO A 752 -3.59 -30.72 34.44
C PRO A 752 -3.95 -32.04 35.10
N SER A 753 -3.12 -33.04 34.87
CA SER A 753 -3.10 -34.30 35.61
C SER A 753 -3.21 -34.01 37.12
N LYS A 754 -4.29 -34.52 37.73
CA LYS A 754 -4.49 -34.48 39.19
C LYS A 754 -3.49 -35.38 39.89
N GLU A 755 -2.70 -34.80 40.80
CA GLU A 755 -2.51 -35.39 42.12
C GLU A 755 -3.27 -34.55 43.17
N ALA A 756 -3.80 -35.26 44.16
CA ALA A 756 -4.84 -34.91 45.12
C ALA A 756 -4.72 -33.57 45.88
N HIS A 757 -5.85 -32.88 46.06
CA HIS A 757 -6.52 -32.81 47.38
C HIS A 757 -7.95 -32.27 47.29
N GLU A 758 -8.81 -32.83 48.15
CA GLU A 758 -10.25 -32.61 48.29
C GLU A 758 -10.59 -31.25 48.91
N GLN A 759 -11.67 -30.60 48.43
CA GLN A 759 -12.80 -30.20 49.29
C GLN A 759 -13.99 -29.64 48.48
N ASP A 760 -15.18 -30.00 48.98
CA ASP A 760 -16.53 -29.70 48.49
C ASP A 760 -16.83 -28.22 48.23
N ALA A 761 -17.57 -27.91 47.16
CA ALA A 761 -19.02 -27.60 47.23
C ALA A 761 -19.56 -26.82 46.02
N ALA A 762 -20.64 -27.39 45.45
CA ALA A 762 -21.81 -26.77 44.81
C ALA A 762 -21.67 -25.90 43.55
N ALA A 763 -22.41 -26.33 42.52
CA ALA A 763 -22.57 -25.71 41.21
C ALA A 763 -23.81 -24.79 41.09
N GLY A 764 -23.66 -23.73 40.28
CA GLY A 764 -24.70 -23.09 39.47
C GLY A 764 -25.10 -21.64 39.86
N PRO A 765 -25.63 -20.80 38.94
CA PRO A 765 -25.70 -20.88 37.48
C PRO A 765 -25.02 -19.69 36.75
N VAL A 766 -24.77 -19.90 35.45
CA VAL A 766 -24.29 -18.94 34.46
C VAL A 766 -25.26 -17.77 34.31
N ALA A 767 -24.77 -16.54 34.47
CA ALA A 767 -25.53 -15.31 34.27
C ALA A 767 -24.93 -14.49 33.11
N VAL A 768 -25.68 -14.50 32.01
CA VAL A 768 -25.80 -13.52 30.91
C VAL A 768 -25.10 -12.17 31.16
N GLU A 769 -24.06 -11.87 30.38
CA GLU A 769 -23.43 -10.56 30.35
C GLU A 769 -24.40 -9.48 29.82
N ARG A 770 -24.44 -8.34 30.53
CA ARG A 770 -25.04 -7.09 30.08
C ARG A 770 -23.96 -5.99 30.05
N PRO A 771 -24.05 -5.00 29.15
CA PRO A 771 -23.00 -4.01 28.92
C PRO A 771 -23.04 -2.82 29.89
N TYR A 772 -21.85 -2.37 30.34
CA TYR A 772 -21.48 -1.13 31.04
C TYR A 772 -22.10 -0.84 32.43
N ASP A 773 -21.25 -0.91 33.47
CA ASP A 773 -21.42 -0.20 34.75
C ASP A 773 -20.11 0.53 35.11
N PRO A 774 -20.09 1.88 35.21
CA PRO A 774 -18.89 2.65 35.54
C PRO A 774 -18.72 2.73 37.06
N GLY A 775 -17.99 1.80 37.68
CA GLY A 775 -17.86 1.82 39.14
C GLY A 775 -17.01 0.78 39.85
N ASP A 776 -16.04 0.09 39.22
CA ASP A 776 -15.12 -0.81 39.93
C ASP A 776 -13.65 -0.33 39.85
N PRO A 777 -12.85 -0.48 40.93
CA PRO A 777 -11.53 0.16 41.07
C PRO A 777 -10.39 -0.64 40.42
N ASP A 778 -9.42 0.08 39.83
CA ASP A 778 -8.20 -0.49 39.22
C ASP A 778 -7.35 -1.30 40.23
N PRO A 779 -6.82 -2.48 39.86
CA PRO A 779 -5.72 -3.09 40.58
C PRO A 779 -4.38 -2.49 40.13
N ALA A 780 -3.56 -2.18 41.13
CA ALA A 780 -2.32 -1.40 41.04
C ALA A 780 -1.18 -2.04 40.23
N GLU A 781 -0.37 -1.16 39.64
CA GLU A 781 0.93 -1.42 39.01
C GLU A 781 1.91 -2.16 39.94
N ASN A 782 2.60 -3.16 39.39
CA ASN A 782 3.98 -3.51 39.74
C ASN A 782 4.67 -4.10 38.50
N GLY A 783 5.82 -3.54 38.16
CA GLY A 783 6.43 -3.66 36.83
C GLY A 783 7.56 -4.68 36.66
N ALA A 784 8.12 -4.59 35.45
CA ALA A 784 9.35 -5.18 34.91
C ALA A 784 9.29 -6.65 34.47
N ASP A 785 8.83 -6.88 33.23
CA ASP A 785 9.69 -7.37 32.13
C ASP A 785 8.90 -7.35 30.81
N SER A 786 9.40 -6.57 29.84
CA SER A 786 8.78 -6.38 28.53
C SER A 786 9.55 -7.19 27.48
N THR A 787 9.04 -8.38 27.15
CA THR A 787 9.32 -9.10 25.91
C THR A 787 7.99 -9.35 25.22
N GLY A 788 7.87 -8.91 23.96
CA GLY A 788 6.61 -8.78 23.23
C GLY A 788 5.78 -10.06 23.14
N SER A 789 4.54 -9.97 23.64
CA SER A 789 3.49 -10.95 23.36
C SER A 789 2.99 -10.77 21.93
N ARG A 790 3.53 -11.59 21.04
CA ARG A 790 2.86 -12.01 19.80
C ARG A 790 1.52 -12.64 20.19
N ALA A 791 0.43 -12.24 19.52
CA ALA A 791 -0.89 -12.80 19.75
C ALA A 791 -0.85 -14.32 19.46
N GLU A 792 -1.32 -15.15 20.40
CA GLU A 792 -1.51 -16.58 20.15
C GLU A 792 -2.79 -16.79 19.33
N SER A 793 -2.65 -17.28 18.10
CA SER A 793 -3.74 -17.62 17.19
C SER A 793 -4.47 -18.92 17.60
N PRO A 794 -5.75 -19.11 17.24
CA PRO A 794 -6.46 -20.39 17.39
C PRO A 794 -5.84 -21.49 16.51
N PRO A 795 -6.16 -22.79 16.71
CA PRO A 795 -5.48 -23.89 16.02
C PRO A 795 -5.66 -23.76 14.50
N ILE A 796 -4.52 -23.61 13.83
CA ILE A 796 -4.36 -23.42 12.39
C ILE A 796 -4.55 -24.79 11.72
N THR A 797 -5.47 -24.90 10.76
CA THR A 797 -5.44 -26.02 9.80
C THR A 797 -4.16 -25.87 8.97
N GLU A 798 -3.25 -26.84 9.03
CA GLU A 798 -1.94 -26.72 8.36
C GLU A 798 -2.05 -26.72 6.82
N ASP A 799 -3.15 -27.25 6.25
CA ASP A 799 -3.39 -27.35 4.80
C ASP A 799 -4.39 -26.27 4.31
N PRO A 800 -4.04 -25.43 3.31
CA PRO A 800 -4.93 -24.42 2.75
C PRO A 800 -6.22 -24.99 2.12
N SER A 801 -6.19 -26.23 1.62
CA SER A 801 -7.36 -26.92 1.06
C SER A 801 -8.41 -27.29 2.13
N GLU A 802 -8.03 -27.29 3.40
CA GLU A 802 -8.92 -27.58 4.53
C GLU A 802 -9.57 -26.33 5.15
N PHE A 803 -9.25 -25.13 4.65
CA PHE A 803 -9.74 -23.86 5.19
C PHE A 803 -11.26 -23.85 5.44
N GLU A 804 -11.66 -23.48 6.65
CA GLU A 804 -13.01 -23.74 7.20
C GLU A 804 -14.05 -22.64 6.91
N TRP A 805 -13.64 -21.46 6.43
CA TRP A 805 -14.52 -20.30 6.13
C TRP A 805 -15.47 -19.93 7.30
N ARG A 806 -14.92 -19.85 8.52
CA ARG A 806 -15.70 -19.60 9.74
C ARG A 806 -16.53 -18.33 9.65
N ASN A 807 -17.74 -18.35 10.22
CA ASN A 807 -18.69 -17.23 10.25
C ASN A 807 -19.16 -16.67 8.88
N LEU A 808 -18.57 -17.07 7.75
CA LEU A 808 -18.88 -16.48 6.45
C LEU A 808 -20.34 -16.73 6.06
N LYS A 809 -20.83 -17.97 6.19
CA LYS A 809 -22.24 -18.32 5.92
C LYS A 809 -23.18 -17.50 6.80
N LYS A 810 -22.84 -17.33 8.09
CA LYS A 810 -23.62 -16.53 9.04
C LYS A 810 -23.76 -15.08 8.58
N LEU A 811 -22.65 -14.46 8.16
CA LEU A 811 -22.65 -13.07 7.70
C LEU A 811 -23.49 -12.90 6.43
N VAL A 812 -23.39 -13.81 5.46
CA VAL A 812 -24.22 -13.76 4.24
C VAL A 812 -25.71 -13.89 4.57
N VAL A 813 -26.10 -14.82 5.44
CA VAL A 813 -27.50 -14.97 5.88
C VAL A 813 -28.02 -13.72 6.61
N LEU A 814 -27.18 -13.04 7.38
CA LEU A 814 -27.52 -11.76 8.01
C LEU A 814 -27.80 -10.67 6.98
N VAL A 815 -26.94 -10.51 5.97
CA VAL A 815 -27.16 -9.53 4.88
C VAL A 815 -28.44 -9.84 4.12
N LEU A 816 -28.66 -11.11 3.74
CA LEU A 816 -29.88 -11.55 3.07
C LEU A 816 -31.14 -11.29 3.92
N SER A 817 -31.06 -11.50 5.24
CA SER A 817 -32.15 -11.21 6.18
C SER A 817 -32.52 -9.72 6.18
N SER A 818 -31.53 -8.83 6.15
CA SER A 818 -31.75 -7.38 6.07
C SER A 818 -32.33 -6.96 4.72
N LEU A 819 -31.89 -7.57 3.61
CA LEU A 819 -32.43 -7.30 2.27
C LEU A 819 -33.89 -7.75 2.15
N VAL A 820 -34.22 -8.97 2.60
CA VAL A 820 -35.56 -9.54 2.43
C VAL A 820 -36.60 -8.88 3.34
N TRP A 821 -36.17 -8.31 4.47
CA TRP A 821 -37.07 -7.64 5.41
C TRP A 821 -37.95 -6.61 4.70
N LYS A 822 -39.27 -6.86 4.69
CA LYS A 822 -40.31 -6.04 4.03
C LYS A 822 -40.07 -5.77 2.54
N CYS A 823 -39.42 -6.68 1.82
CA CYS A 823 -39.14 -6.51 0.39
C CYS A 823 -39.57 -7.75 -0.44
N PRO A 824 -40.78 -7.74 -1.05
CA PRO A 824 -41.26 -8.85 -1.88
C PRO A 824 -40.37 -9.15 -3.08
N GLU A 825 -39.79 -8.12 -3.71
CA GLU A 825 -38.85 -8.29 -4.82
C GLU A 825 -37.66 -9.19 -4.44
N VAL A 826 -37.08 -8.97 -3.25
CA VAL A 826 -35.98 -9.81 -2.75
C VAL A 826 -36.46 -11.23 -2.43
N GLN A 827 -37.69 -11.39 -1.90
CA GLN A 827 -38.25 -12.73 -1.66
C GLN A 827 -38.33 -13.53 -2.97
N ASP A 828 -38.73 -12.89 -4.06
CA ASP A 828 -38.86 -13.51 -5.38
C ASP A 828 -37.48 -13.72 -6.04
N GLN A 829 -36.53 -12.79 -5.89
CA GLN A 829 -35.15 -12.97 -6.34
C GLN A 829 -34.49 -14.17 -5.63
N ILE A 830 -34.62 -14.29 -4.30
CA ILE A 830 -34.07 -15.42 -3.53
C ILE A 830 -34.69 -16.74 -4.03
N ARG A 831 -36.01 -16.79 -4.29
CA ARG A 831 -36.65 -17.97 -4.87
C ARG A 831 -36.11 -18.29 -6.26
N ARG A 832 -36.02 -17.29 -7.16
CA ARG A 832 -35.55 -17.46 -8.54
C ARG A 832 -34.15 -18.07 -8.60
N TYR A 833 -33.27 -17.65 -7.70
CA TYR A 833 -31.90 -18.14 -7.64
C TYR A 833 -31.74 -19.42 -6.78
N GLY A 834 -32.84 -20.07 -6.35
CA GLY A 834 -32.80 -21.30 -5.54
C GLY A 834 -32.21 -21.10 -4.14
N GLY A 835 -32.35 -19.89 -3.59
CA GLY A 835 -31.85 -19.54 -2.27
C GLY A 835 -32.74 -20.03 -1.14
N VAL A 836 -34.01 -20.36 -1.40
CA VAL A 836 -34.94 -20.86 -0.36
C VAL A 836 -34.48 -22.21 0.17
N GLU A 837 -34.16 -23.16 -0.72
CA GLU A 837 -33.62 -24.48 -0.34
C GLU A 837 -32.25 -24.35 0.34
N THR A 838 -31.45 -23.41 -0.14
CA THR A 838 -30.11 -23.14 0.37
C THR A 838 -30.18 -22.65 1.83
N ILE A 839 -31.05 -21.67 2.13
CA ILE A 839 -31.22 -21.13 3.49
C ILE A 839 -31.86 -22.18 4.42
N LEU A 840 -32.76 -23.04 3.91
CA LEU A 840 -33.26 -24.19 4.67
C LEU A 840 -32.12 -25.14 5.09
N SER A 841 -31.14 -25.37 4.22
CA SER A 841 -29.98 -26.23 4.51
C SER A 841 -29.10 -25.67 5.65
N CYS A 842 -29.05 -24.35 5.80
CA CYS A 842 -28.39 -23.62 6.90
C CYS A 842 -29.10 -23.74 8.25
N THR A 843 -30.28 -24.38 8.34
CA THR A 843 -30.96 -24.62 9.65
C THR A 843 -30.37 -25.80 10.42
N ASN A 844 -29.44 -26.53 9.81
CA ASN A 844 -28.67 -27.58 10.46
C ASN A 844 -27.58 -26.98 11.36
N PHE A 845 -27.17 -27.74 12.36
CA PHE A 845 -26.07 -27.32 13.23
C PHE A 845 -24.74 -27.29 12.45
N ASP A 846 -23.96 -26.24 12.69
CA ASP A 846 -22.63 -26.06 12.11
C ASP A 846 -21.74 -25.29 13.10
N ALA A 847 -20.73 -25.94 13.66
CA ALA A 847 -19.81 -25.32 14.63
C ALA A 847 -18.92 -24.24 14.01
N HIS A 848 -18.64 -24.28 12.70
CA HIS A 848 -17.87 -23.23 12.01
C HIS A 848 -18.68 -21.94 11.89
N ASN A 849 -20.01 -22.02 12.03
CA ASN A 849 -20.93 -20.89 11.95
C ASN A 849 -21.86 -20.84 13.17
N PRO A 850 -21.38 -20.44 14.36
CA PRO A 850 -22.20 -20.35 15.56
C PRO A 850 -23.47 -19.52 15.32
N TYR A 851 -24.60 -20.02 15.83
CA TYR A 851 -25.94 -19.42 15.69
C TYR A 851 -26.51 -19.33 14.26
N ILE A 852 -25.89 -20.00 13.27
CA ILE A 852 -26.39 -19.99 11.89
C ILE A 852 -27.86 -20.43 11.81
N LYS A 853 -28.25 -21.41 12.62
CA LYS A 853 -29.61 -21.94 12.65
C LYS A 853 -30.62 -20.85 13.01
N GLU A 854 -30.36 -20.09 14.06
CA GLU A 854 -31.23 -19.01 14.53
C GLU A 854 -31.35 -17.91 13.46
N HIS A 855 -30.23 -17.54 12.83
CA HIS A 855 -30.23 -16.55 11.76
C HIS A 855 -30.96 -17.05 10.49
N ALA A 856 -30.77 -18.31 10.11
CA ALA A 856 -31.45 -18.93 8.98
C ALA A 856 -32.97 -19.00 9.21
N VAL A 857 -33.40 -19.39 10.43
CA VAL A 857 -34.83 -19.40 10.80
C VAL A 857 -35.44 -18.00 10.73
N MET A 858 -34.72 -16.97 11.17
CA MET A 858 -35.17 -15.58 11.05
C MET A 858 -35.29 -15.16 9.59
N CYS A 859 -34.28 -15.47 8.77
CA CYS A 859 -34.31 -15.19 7.32
C CYS A 859 -35.52 -15.86 6.64
N LEU A 860 -35.77 -17.14 6.95
CA LEU A 860 -36.89 -17.91 6.43
C LEU A 860 -38.24 -17.32 6.83
N LYS A 861 -38.37 -16.84 8.08
CA LYS A 861 -39.58 -16.14 8.50
C LYS A 861 -39.88 -14.97 7.57
N PHE A 862 -38.88 -14.13 7.28
CA PHE A 862 -39.06 -12.96 6.41
C PHE A 862 -39.27 -13.35 4.94
N LEU A 863 -38.65 -14.45 4.49
CA LEU A 863 -38.84 -14.99 3.14
C LEU A 863 -40.26 -15.49 2.87
N LEU A 864 -40.89 -16.06 3.89
CA LEU A 864 -42.22 -16.67 3.81
C LEU A 864 -43.34 -15.68 4.19
N GLU A 865 -43.01 -14.60 4.90
CA GLU A 865 -43.99 -13.61 5.33
C GLU A 865 -44.68 -12.95 4.13
N GLY A 866 -45.99 -13.19 4.00
CA GLY A 866 -46.81 -12.63 2.92
C GLY A 866 -46.56 -13.22 1.53
N ASN A 867 -45.65 -14.18 1.37
CA ASN A 867 -45.28 -14.75 0.06
C ASN A 867 -45.77 -16.21 -0.10
N ARG A 868 -46.92 -16.37 -0.75
CA ARG A 868 -47.55 -17.69 -0.98
C ARG A 868 -46.74 -18.62 -1.87
N GLU A 869 -46.01 -18.08 -2.83
CA GLU A 869 -45.22 -18.88 -3.76
C GLU A 869 -44.01 -19.51 -3.03
N ASN A 870 -43.36 -18.74 -2.16
CA ASN A 870 -42.31 -19.28 -1.29
C ASN A 870 -42.86 -20.32 -0.29
N GLN A 871 -44.03 -20.06 0.32
CA GLN A 871 -44.69 -21.03 1.21
C GLN A 871 -44.98 -22.35 0.48
N LYS A 872 -45.52 -22.28 -0.73
CA LYS A 872 -45.82 -23.46 -1.55
C LYS A 872 -44.57 -24.24 -1.93
N LEU A 873 -43.45 -23.57 -2.19
CA LEU A 873 -42.16 -24.22 -2.44
C LEU A 873 -41.72 -25.02 -1.20
N VAL A 874 -41.79 -24.43 0.00
CA VAL A 874 -41.45 -25.12 1.25
C VAL A 874 -42.40 -26.29 1.53
N GLU A 875 -43.71 -26.13 1.31
CA GLU A 875 -44.71 -27.21 1.43
C GLU A 875 -44.48 -28.37 0.43
N ALA A 876 -43.81 -28.09 -0.70
CA ALA A 876 -43.43 -29.12 -1.67
C ALA A 876 -42.19 -29.90 -1.22
N LEU A 877 -41.36 -29.34 -0.35
CA LEU A 877 -40.15 -29.98 0.20
C LEU A 877 -40.44 -30.85 1.44
N GLU A 878 -41.64 -30.77 2.02
CA GLU A 878 -42.04 -31.65 3.11
C GLU A 878 -42.03 -33.12 2.66
N ALA A 879 -41.39 -33.98 3.45
CA ALA A 879 -41.30 -35.42 3.16
C ALA A 879 -42.70 -36.05 3.16
N ARG A 880 -43.18 -36.48 1.99
CA ARG A 880 -44.53 -37.08 1.82
C ARG A 880 -44.53 -38.60 1.87
N GLU A 881 -43.47 -39.25 1.40
CA GLU A 881 -43.39 -40.70 1.33
C GLU A 881 -41.95 -41.22 1.45
N VAL A 882 -41.79 -42.43 1.98
CA VAL A 882 -40.51 -43.14 2.01
C VAL A 882 -40.41 -43.97 0.74
N VAL A 883 -39.48 -43.63 -0.15
CA VAL A 883 -39.17 -44.45 -1.32
C VAL A 883 -38.51 -45.74 -0.85
N ARG A 884 -39.09 -46.89 -1.22
CA ARG A 884 -38.57 -48.20 -0.84
C ARG A 884 -37.30 -48.49 -1.64
N ASP A 885 -36.27 -49.00 -0.97
CA ASP A 885 -35.04 -49.47 -1.62
C ASP A 885 -35.36 -50.55 -2.67
N GLU A 886 -34.90 -50.37 -3.91
CA GLU A 886 -35.05 -51.32 -5.01
C GLU A 886 -34.44 -52.70 -4.68
N ASN A 887 -33.42 -52.74 -3.81
CA ASN A 887 -32.77 -53.96 -3.35
C ASN A 887 -33.45 -54.57 -2.10
N GLY A 888 -34.37 -53.85 -1.46
CA GLY A 888 -35.14 -54.30 -0.29
C GLY A 888 -34.31 -54.59 0.96
N LEU A 889 -33.16 -53.93 1.15
CA LEU A 889 -32.20 -54.19 2.24
C LEU A 889 -32.85 -54.06 3.63
N LEU A 890 -33.64 -53.00 3.85
CA LEU A 890 -34.40 -52.76 5.08
C LEU A 890 -35.46 -53.85 5.31
N GLU A 891 -36.19 -54.22 4.25
CA GLU A 891 -37.21 -55.26 4.34
C GLU A 891 -36.62 -56.64 4.65
N ARG A 892 -35.44 -56.96 4.09
CA ARG A 892 -34.70 -58.21 4.35
C ARG A 892 -34.17 -58.29 5.78
N SER A 893 -33.93 -57.15 6.42
CA SER A 893 -33.45 -57.05 7.80
C SER A 893 -34.59 -56.90 8.82
N GLY A 894 -35.86 -57.00 8.39
CA GLY A 894 -37.03 -56.99 9.28
C GLY A 894 -37.49 -55.59 9.70
N PHE A 895 -37.00 -54.55 9.04
CA PHE A 895 -37.30 -53.16 9.36
C PHE A 895 -38.01 -52.46 8.19
N GLU A 896 -38.83 -51.47 8.50
CA GLU A 896 -39.45 -50.54 7.56
C GLU A 896 -39.06 -49.11 7.93
N ALA A 897 -38.74 -48.30 6.93
CA ALA A 897 -38.57 -46.87 7.12
C ALA A 897 -39.94 -46.20 6.98
N VAL A 898 -40.34 -45.43 8.00
CA VAL A 898 -41.63 -44.78 8.13
C VAL A 898 -41.39 -43.32 8.52
N ILE A 899 -42.15 -42.39 7.94
CA ILE A 899 -42.15 -41.00 8.40
C ILE A 899 -42.96 -40.94 9.70
N ASP A 900 -42.32 -40.52 10.79
CA ASP A 900 -42.98 -40.41 12.08
C ASP A 900 -43.97 -39.23 12.13
N LYS A 901 -44.71 -39.11 13.25
CA LYS A 901 -45.71 -38.04 13.44
C LYS A 901 -45.12 -36.63 13.45
N THR A 902 -43.79 -36.49 13.49
CA THR A 902 -43.06 -35.23 13.46
C THR A 902 -42.42 -34.94 12.10
N GLY A 903 -42.70 -35.77 11.08
CA GLY A 903 -42.14 -35.61 9.75
C GLY A 903 -40.70 -36.13 9.59
N LYS A 904 -40.16 -36.83 10.60
CA LYS A 904 -38.80 -37.39 10.55
C LYS A 904 -38.80 -38.83 10.07
N LEU A 905 -37.80 -39.19 9.28
CA LEU A 905 -37.58 -40.57 8.86
C LEU A 905 -37.18 -41.42 10.07
N ALA A 906 -37.98 -42.44 10.38
CA ALA A 906 -37.74 -43.37 11.48
C ALA A 906 -37.77 -44.81 10.97
N ILE A 907 -36.88 -45.65 11.49
CA ILE A 907 -36.85 -47.08 11.18
C ILE A 907 -37.63 -47.82 12.26
N ARG A 908 -38.61 -48.65 11.87
CA ARG A 908 -39.42 -49.47 12.78
C ARG A 908 -39.36 -50.94 12.39
N PRO A 909 -39.49 -51.87 13.35
CA PRO A 909 -39.66 -53.29 13.02
C PRO A 909 -40.96 -53.48 12.23
N LYS A 910 -40.90 -54.27 11.16
CA LYS A 910 -42.07 -54.56 10.30
C LYS A 910 -43.10 -55.37 11.10
N GLU A 911 -44.30 -54.82 11.33
CA GLU A 911 -45.38 -55.54 12.03
C GLU A 911 -45.84 -56.75 11.21
N GLY A 912 -45.46 -57.96 11.64
CA GLY A 912 -45.93 -59.20 10.99
C GLY A 912 -45.04 -60.44 11.11
N GLN A 913 -43.84 -60.39 11.69
CA GLN A 913 -43.06 -61.61 11.96
C GLN A 913 -43.15 -62.02 13.44
N PRO A 914 -43.60 -63.25 13.76
CA PRO A 914 -43.60 -63.75 15.12
C PRO A 914 -42.15 -63.90 15.61
N SER A 915 -41.90 -63.42 16.82
CA SER A 915 -40.62 -63.51 17.50
C SER A 915 -40.18 -64.97 17.70
N GLU A 916 -39.24 -65.44 16.88
CA GLU A 916 -38.45 -66.61 17.24
C GLU A 916 -37.46 -66.20 18.33
N LYS A 917 -37.77 -66.61 19.56
CA LYS A 917 -36.88 -66.62 20.71
C LYS A 917 -35.61 -67.43 20.39
N ARG A 918 -34.46 -66.88 20.76
CA ARG A 918 -33.36 -67.68 21.32
C ARG A 918 -33.08 -67.21 22.74
#